data_AF-A0A1A9DBS8-F1
#
_entry.id   AF-A0A1A9DBS8-F1
#
_cell.length_a   1.000
_cell.length_b   1.000
_cell.length_c   1.000
_cell.angle_alpha   90.00
_cell.angle_beta   90.00
_cell.angle_gamma   90.00
#
_symmetry.space_group_name_H-M   'P 1'
#
loop_
_entity.id
_entity.type
_entity.pdbx_description
1 polymer ?
#
loop_
_entity_poly.entity_id
_entity_poly.type
_entity_poly.pdbx_seq_one_letter_code
_entity_poly.pdbx_strand_id
1 'polypeptide(L)'
;MRPAGLYGAPVSNSRLDGGELPEVDEVLAAALCAQGATGVRALGLLRDARRVLAGAGLERPAEVAESCLRGAADALLSLPGAPEAAGLKFAAKDLLAAVDTLPEPPAAEPRVPTPPAAGPGSGRPSGTATASGPAAAAARADTPAATSGALRAAAEALRGQLTRPGGFHRARAVGIAERLTGVALGGYHEQALAGWGEVYAKTSGTLHGGAADPARAVDAYREVLLLARELLVPLPGRAARVLELAALSDPGAGEARELAGWADPRATAFFFGSGPSSTWLTALQEHAPHLLLADETAGVWPAAPFLEHLAHAAPETAGEWLADHAASLAAAGPPVLGALLRLADAGVLAPGGVRKLLRHVLVPARPGDEHADVPRRYLASWAAHLPQRARDGQWVPLVEALLKDTVDLGHAGYRAYRSESHRARAERRPLPELTEILAREWAARLPEHDVTGLLRELVVSVHPADGTVFRWARPVRHALAGLLRHDTEASGAQPWSVYTDLDEVRVLDAAVFLGPVLETGPLLARAVLDLAAADAAAGVPLAERLQAWPKIAEKDAALHDRILAAHLTAYPPLSGTDATPAGQWWELAVETVVRLLANPPTPEGARLAALVLDTCPPSRTGSLQQRIRAGLGPPPSTAAIDQLLPPDPGPPDPGPP
;
A
#
# COMPACT_ATOMS: atom_id res chain seq x y z
N MET A 1 10.55 5.82 40.18
CA MET A 1 10.47 5.13 38.87
C MET A 1 11.21 5.97 37.85
N ARG A 2 12.40 5.52 37.41
CA ARG A 2 13.17 6.13 36.31
C ARG A 2 12.85 5.36 35.02
N PRO A 3 12.84 6.01 33.83
CA PRO A 3 12.55 5.31 32.59
C PRO A 3 13.72 4.39 32.23
N ALA A 4 13.41 3.14 31.92
CA ALA A 4 14.36 2.15 31.44
C ALA A 4 14.82 2.52 30.02
N GLY A 5 16.12 2.73 29.84
CA GLY A 5 16.72 2.91 28.52
C GLY A 5 16.68 1.60 27.74
N LEU A 6 15.77 1.51 26.78
CA LEU A 6 15.81 0.52 25.70
C LEU A 6 16.93 0.94 24.72
N TYR A 7 17.83 0.01 24.39
CA TYR A 7 18.93 0.13 23.42
C TYR A 7 20.21 0.86 23.87
N GLY A 8 20.70 0.54 25.07
CA GLY A 8 22.10 0.77 25.44
C GLY A 8 22.65 -0.48 26.12
N ALA A 9 23.10 -1.47 25.33
CA ALA A 9 23.81 -2.63 25.84
C ALA A 9 25.22 -2.65 25.22
N PRO A 10 26.26 -2.92 26.02
CA PRO A 10 27.65 -2.87 25.58
C PRO A 10 27.87 -3.89 24.47
N VAL A 11 28.66 -3.50 23.46
CA VAL A 11 29.22 -4.40 22.45
C VAL A 11 29.73 -5.64 23.17
N SER A 12 29.12 -6.78 22.86
CA SER A 12 29.38 -8.03 23.57
C SER A 12 30.85 -8.37 23.38
N ASN A 13 31.60 -8.36 24.47
CA ASN A 13 32.94 -8.94 24.56
C ASN A 13 32.84 -10.41 24.15
N SER A 14 33.06 -10.71 22.87
CA SER A 14 33.73 -11.96 22.51
C SER A 14 35.03 -11.93 23.29
N ARG A 15 35.07 -12.66 24.40
CA ARG A 15 36.31 -12.99 25.09
C ARG A 15 37.18 -13.69 24.06
N LEU A 16 38.03 -12.90 23.39
CA LEU A 16 39.26 -13.37 22.81
C LEU A 16 40.09 -13.83 24.02
N ASP A 17 39.90 -15.09 24.39
CA ASP A 17 40.73 -15.78 25.36
C ASP A 17 42.15 -15.83 24.77
N GLY A 18 43.02 -14.94 25.27
CA GLY A 18 44.43 -14.87 24.90
C GLY A 18 44.91 -13.45 24.55
N GLY A 19 45.28 -12.68 25.57
CA GLY A 19 46.32 -11.63 25.70
C GLY A 19 46.85 -10.74 24.56
N GLU A 20 46.50 -10.94 23.29
CA GLU A 20 47.12 -10.25 22.17
C GLU A 20 46.25 -9.10 21.64
N LEU A 21 46.86 -7.94 21.43
CA LEU A 21 46.18 -6.75 20.91
C LEU A 21 46.05 -6.86 19.38
N PRO A 22 44.83 -6.71 18.82
CA PRO A 22 44.60 -6.86 17.39
C PRO A 22 45.45 -5.87 16.59
N GLU A 23 46.00 -6.31 15.45
CA GLU A 23 46.74 -5.43 14.55
C GLU A 23 45.79 -4.62 13.66
N VAL A 24 46.27 -3.48 13.14
CA VAL A 24 45.60 -2.82 12.00
C VAL A 24 45.96 -3.64 10.75
N ASP A 25 45.00 -4.41 10.25
CA ASP A 25 45.22 -5.22 9.05
C ASP A 25 45.47 -4.38 7.78
N GLU A 26 45.99 -5.02 6.74
CA GLU A 26 46.36 -4.36 5.48
C GLU A 26 45.16 -3.72 4.78
N VAL A 27 43.96 -4.28 4.97
CA VAL A 27 42.72 -3.76 4.36
C VAL A 27 42.34 -2.42 5.00
N LEU A 28 42.30 -2.35 6.33
CA LEU A 28 42.02 -1.12 7.06
C LEU A 28 43.15 -0.10 6.87
N ALA A 29 44.41 -0.53 6.86
CA ALA A 29 45.55 0.34 6.57
C ALA A 29 45.45 0.98 5.16
N ALA A 30 45.13 0.19 4.13
CA ALA A 30 44.93 0.70 2.78
C ALA A 30 43.74 1.66 2.70
N ALA A 31 42.61 1.32 3.35
CA ALA A 31 41.43 2.18 3.40
C ALA A 31 41.72 3.53 4.09
N LEU A 32 42.48 3.53 5.18
CA LEU A 32 42.94 4.73 5.89
C LEU A 32 43.87 5.58 5.00
N CYS A 33 44.86 4.97 4.35
CA CYS A 33 45.76 5.68 3.45
C CYS A 33 45.02 6.32 2.26
N ALA A 34 43.97 5.68 1.75
CA ALA A 34 43.14 6.22 0.67
C ALA A 34 42.40 7.50 1.06
N GLN A 35 42.25 7.80 2.36
CA GLN A 35 41.66 9.05 2.86
C GLN A 35 42.67 10.22 2.93
N GLY A 36 43.88 10.06 2.39
CA GLY A 36 44.91 11.10 2.34
C GLY A 36 45.59 11.36 3.69
N ALA A 37 46.13 12.57 3.87
CA ALA A 37 46.98 12.91 5.02
C ALA A 37 46.29 12.65 6.38
N THR A 38 44.98 12.94 6.46
CA THR A 38 44.19 12.73 7.69
C THR A 38 44.06 11.24 8.03
N GLY A 39 43.83 10.38 7.03
CA GLY A 39 43.75 8.94 7.26
C GLY A 39 45.10 8.30 7.58
N VAL A 40 46.19 8.76 6.94
CA VAL A 40 47.57 8.35 7.29
C VAL A 40 47.90 8.71 8.74
N ARG A 41 47.48 9.90 9.21
CA ARG A 41 47.62 10.32 10.60
C ARG A 41 46.85 9.41 11.55
N ALA A 42 45.60 9.07 11.23
CA ALA A 42 44.80 8.14 12.03
C ALA A 42 45.47 6.76 12.13
N LEU A 43 45.98 6.21 11.02
CA LEU A 43 46.72 4.95 10.99
C LEU A 43 47.96 4.96 11.90
N GLY A 44 48.75 6.04 11.85
CA GLY A 44 49.91 6.21 12.72
C GLY A 44 49.52 6.17 14.20
N LEU A 45 48.49 6.92 14.58
CA LEU A 45 48.01 6.99 15.96
C LEU A 45 47.45 5.66 16.47
N LEU A 46 46.78 4.87 15.63
CA LEU A 46 46.33 3.52 15.99
C LEU A 46 47.51 2.57 16.22
N ARG A 47 48.55 2.63 15.37
CA ARG A 47 49.77 1.83 15.56
C ARG A 47 50.53 2.25 16.82
N ASP A 48 50.56 3.54 17.14
CA ASP A 48 51.18 4.07 18.36
C ASP A 48 50.44 3.59 19.62
N ALA A 49 49.11 3.70 19.64
CA ALA A 49 48.28 3.21 20.74
C ALA A 49 48.55 1.72 21.01
N ARG A 50 48.61 0.89 19.96
CA ARG A 50 48.93 -0.53 20.09
C ARG A 50 50.30 -0.78 20.68
N ARG A 51 51.34 -0.12 20.15
CA ARG A 51 52.72 -0.26 20.64
C ARG A 51 52.83 0.11 22.11
N VAL A 52 52.16 1.18 22.51
CA VAL A 52 52.12 1.62 23.91
C VAL A 52 51.45 0.58 24.80
N LEU A 53 50.29 0.08 24.42
CA LEU A 53 49.56 -0.95 25.18
C LEU A 53 50.30 -2.29 25.22
N ALA A 54 51.10 -2.61 24.20
CA ALA A 54 51.94 -3.81 24.14
C ALA A 54 53.23 -3.70 24.99
N GLY A 55 53.45 -2.59 25.70
CA GLY A 55 54.53 -2.47 26.68
C GLY A 55 55.74 -1.65 26.25
N ALA A 56 55.55 -0.54 25.51
CA ALA A 56 56.63 0.34 25.05
C ALA A 56 57.44 1.08 26.16
N GLY A 57 57.38 0.66 27.43
CA GLY A 57 58.20 1.18 28.53
C GLY A 57 57.81 2.58 29.03
N LEU A 58 56.55 3.00 28.85
CA LEU A 58 56.05 4.29 29.36
C LEU A 58 55.54 4.16 30.80
N GLU A 59 55.70 5.23 31.59
CA GLU A 59 55.21 5.28 32.98
C GLU A 59 53.68 5.26 33.09
N ARG A 60 52.98 5.86 32.11
CA ARG A 60 51.51 5.95 32.05
C ARG A 60 50.98 5.47 30.69
N PRO A 61 51.17 4.18 30.35
CA PRO A 61 50.90 3.68 29.01
C PRO A 61 49.41 3.77 28.64
N ALA A 62 48.51 3.54 29.60
CA ALA A 62 47.06 3.63 29.37
C ALA A 62 46.63 5.04 28.93
N GLU A 63 47.19 6.09 29.53
CA GLU A 63 46.82 7.48 29.20
C GLU A 63 47.37 7.93 27.85
N VAL A 64 48.60 7.53 27.55
CA VAL A 64 49.20 7.81 26.25
C VAL A 64 48.45 7.07 25.15
N ALA A 65 48.08 5.81 25.38
CA ALA A 65 47.27 5.04 24.43
C ALA A 65 45.89 5.70 24.20
N GLU A 66 45.18 6.08 25.25
CA GLU A 66 43.88 6.77 25.12
C GLU A 66 44.01 8.14 24.43
N SER A 67 45.11 8.87 24.64
CA SER A 67 45.41 10.11 23.90
C SER A 67 45.61 9.85 22.40
N CYS A 68 46.38 8.82 22.05
CA CYS A 68 46.54 8.38 20.66
C CYS A 68 45.20 7.97 20.04
N LEU A 69 44.38 7.21 20.76
CA LEU A 69 43.04 6.79 20.32
C LEU A 69 42.10 7.97 20.08
N ARG A 70 42.12 8.95 21.00
CA ARG A 70 41.35 10.19 20.86
C ARG A 70 41.78 10.96 19.61
N GLY A 71 43.08 11.10 19.39
CA GLY A 71 43.63 11.76 18.20
C GLY A 71 43.29 11.02 16.91
N ALA A 72 43.28 9.69 16.93
CA ALA A 72 42.84 8.87 15.80
C ALA A 72 41.36 9.10 15.50
N ALA A 73 40.50 9.08 16.53
CA ALA A 73 39.07 9.36 16.38
C ALA A 73 38.80 10.77 15.85
N ASP A 74 39.54 11.79 16.31
CA ASP A 74 39.44 13.15 15.75
C ASP A 74 39.81 13.19 14.27
N ALA A 75 40.93 12.57 13.89
CA ALA A 75 41.35 12.52 12.50
C ALA A 75 40.27 11.85 11.63
N LEU A 76 39.72 10.72 12.08
CA LEU A 76 38.66 10.00 11.37
C LEU A 76 37.37 10.80 11.24
N LEU A 77 36.93 11.47 12.30
CA LEU A 77 35.73 12.32 12.30
C LEU A 77 35.96 13.69 11.64
N SER A 78 37.16 13.95 11.12
CA SER A 78 37.52 15.12 10.31
C SER A 78 37.69 14.80 8.83
N LEU A 79 37.39 13.56 8.41
CA LEU A 79 37.37 13.21 7.00
C LEU A 79 36.27 13.97 6.24
N PRO A 80 36.45 14.25 4.93
CA PRO A 80 35.43 14.92 4.14
C PRO A 80 34.09 14.17 4.18
N GLY A 81 32.96 14.87 4.06
CA GLY A 81 31.60 14.29 4.23
C GLY A 81 31.02 14.51 5.64
N ALA A 82 31.85 14.85 6.62
CA ALA A 82 31.38 15.39 7.90
C ALA A 82 30.80 16.82 7.69
N PRO A 83 29.62 17.16 8.25
CA PRO A 83 29.10 18.53 8.18
C PRO A 83 30.09 19.52 8.79
N GLU A 84 30.36 20.62 8.07
CA GLU A 84 31.22 21.71 8.54
C GLU A 84 30.62 22.33 9.81
N ALA A 85 31.34 22.26 10.92
CA ALA A 85 30.76 22.44 12.24
C ALA A 85 31.19 23.68 13.00
N ALA A 86 31.93 24.59 12.38
CA ALA A 86 32.24 25.86 13.02
C ALA A 86 30.94 26.66 13.17
N GLY A 87 30.44 26.77 14.42
CA GLY A 87 29.26 27.59 14.75
C GLY A 87 27.90 26.86 14.79
N LEU A 88 27.78 25.65 14.24
CA LEU A 88 26.48 24.93 14.15
C LEU A 88 25.84 24.62 15.51
N LYS A 89 26.62 24.35 16.56
CA LYS A 89 26.06 24.10 17.90
C LYS A 89 25.47 25.37 18.55
N PHE A 90 26.05 26.53 18.24
CA PHE A 90 25.53 27.82 18.71
C PHE A 90 24.33 28.23 17.86
N ALA A 91 24.43 28.13 16.53
CA ALA A 91 23.31 28.38 15.62
C ALA A 91 22.11 27.46 15.88
N ALA A 92 22.33 26.18 16.20
CA ALA A 92 21.26 25.25 16.58
C ALA A 92 20.62 25.61 17.92
N LYS A 93 21.39 26.10 18.90
CA LYS A 93 20.84 26.63 20.16
C LYS A 93 20.03 27.90 19.94
N ASP A 94 20.53 28.81 19.10
CA ASP A 94 19.85 30.06 18.77
C ASP A 94 18.55 29.80 17.98
N LEU A 95 18.57 28.84 17.07
CA LEU A 95 17.39 28.37 16.33
C LEU A 95 16.36 27.75 17.26
N LEU A 96 16.78 26.87 18.19
CA LEU A 96 15.87 26.29 19.18
C LEU A 96 15.26 27.35 20.09
N ALA A 97 16.07 28.31 20.55
CA ALA A 97 15.59 29.45 21.32
C ALA A 97 14.56 30.28 20.53
N ALA A 98 14.78 30.50 19.23
CA ALA A 98 13.82 31.19 18.37
C ALA A 98 12.52 30.39 18.21
N VAL A 99 12.59 29.06 18.04
CA VAL A 99 11.39 28.18 17.98
C VAL A 99 10.63 28.20 19.31
N ASP A 100 11.32 28.26 20.44
CA ASP A 100 10.71 28.35 21.78
C ASP A 100 9.99 29.68 22.04
N THR A 101 10.32 30.73 21.29
CA THR A 101 9.59 32.01 21.34
C THR A 101 8.33 32.03 20.49
N LEU A 102 8.06 30.99 19.68
CA LEU A 102 6.86 30.94 18.84
C LEU A 102 5.60 30.64 19.70
N PRO A 103 4.52 31.44 19.56
CA PRO A 103 3.29 31.23 20.32
C PRO A 103 2.71 29.84 20.08
N GLU A 104 2.15 29.22 21.13
CA GLU A 104 1.46 27.93 20.98
C GLU A 104 0.31 28.04 19.96
N PRO A 105 0.17 27.05 19.07
CA PRO A 105 -0.99 27.02 18.20
C PRO A 105 -2.24 27.00 19.09
N PRO A 106 -3.25 27.83 18.80
CA PRO A 106 -4.47 27.88 19.60
C PRO A 106 -5.06 26.47 19.65
N ALA A 107 -5.33 25.98 20.86
CA ALA A 107 -5.99 24.69 21.07
C ALA A 107 -7.24 24.65 20.19
N ALA A 108 -7.34 23.63 19.34
CA ALA A 108 -8.48 23.50 18.44
C ALA A 108 -9.75 23.40 19.27
N GLU A 109 -10.51 24.49 19.34
CA GLU A 109 -11.82 24.48 19.98
C GLU A 109 -12.72 23.45 19.26
N PRO A 110 -13.49 22.64 20.02
CA PRO A 110 -14.41 21.69 19.44
C PRO A 110 -15.44 22.44 18.59
N ARG A 111 -15.32 22.32 17.26
CA ARG A 111 -16.24 22.96 16.31
C ARG A 111 -17.64 22.38 16.46
N VAL A 112 -18.55 23.16 17.03
CA VAL A 112 -19.99 22.98 16.91
C VAL A 112 -20.42 23.36 15.49
N PRO A 113 -21.14 22.51 14.74
CA PRO A 113 -21.57 22.83 13.38
C PRO A 113 -22.64 23.93 13.42
N THR A 114 -22.34 25.08 12.82
CA THR A 114 -23.32 26.16 12.62
C THR A 114 -23.70 26.22 11.13
N PRO A 115 -24.99 26.34 10.78
CA PRO A 115 -25.45 26.26 9.38
C PRO A 115 -25.18 27.56 8.60
N PRO A 116 -25.08 27.49 7.26
CA PRO A 116 -24.72 28.66 6.45
C PRO A 116 -25.89 29.62 6.28
N ALA A 117 -25.64 30.90 6.59
CA ALA A 117 -26.50 32.01 6.19
C ALA A 117 -25.98 32.65 4.89
N ALA A 118 -26.95 33.13 4.10
CA ALA A 118 -26.79 33.74 2.78
C ALA A 118 -25.92 35.02 2.77
N GLY A 119 -25.30 35.29 1.60
CA GLY A 119 -24.48 36.47 1.33
C GLY A 119 -25.24 37.81 1.35
N PRO A 120 -24.62 38.95 0.95
CA PRO A 120 -24.20 39.13 -0.45
C PRO A 120 -22.95 40.02 -0.70
N GLY A 121 -22.42 39.94 -1.93
CA GLY A 121 -22.28 41.13 -2.78
C GLY A 121 -20.96 41.93 -2.84
N SER A 122 -20.29 41.78 -3.98
CA SER A 122 -19.68 42.84 -4.83
C SER A 122 -18.21 43.29 -4.59
N GLY A 123 -17.46 43.39 -5.70
CA GLY A 123 -16.23 44.19 -5.81
C GLY A 123 -15.15 43.62 -6.74
N ARG A 124 -15.21 43.93 -8.05
CA ARG A 124 -14.09 43.84 -9.02
C ARG A 124 -13.59 45.28 -9.30
N PRO A 125 -12.31 45.54 -9.64
CA PRO A 125 -11.79 45.41 -11.02
C PRO A 125 -10.31 44.89 -11.09
N SER A 126 -9.96 43.98 -12.00
CA SER A 126 -9.34 44.18 -13.34
C SER A 126 -7.86 44.63 -13.35
N GLY A 127 -6.97 43.85 -14.02
CA GLY A 127 -5.68 44.36 -14.52
C GLY A 127 -4.54 43.35 -14.70
N THR A 128 -4.47 42.72 -15.88
CA THR A 128 -3.25 42.38 -16.69
C THR A 128 -2.03 41.61 -16.12
N ALA A 129 -1.88 40.38 -16.66
CA ALA A 129 -0.73 39.82 -17.38
C ALA A 129 0.60 39.43 -16.68
N THR A 130 1.03 38.21 -17.06
CA THR A 130 2.39 37.63 -17.18
C THR A 130 2.94 36.69 -16.09
N ALA A 131 3.62 35.65 -16.62
CA ALA A 131 4.57 34.72 -16.01
C ALA A 131 4.03 33.53 -15.20
N SER A 132 3.89 32.40 -15.90
CA SER A 132 3.93 31.05 -15.34
C SER A 132 5.26 30.83 -14.59
N GLY A 133 5.17 30.40 -13.33
CA GLY A 133 6.30 29.97 -12.50
C GLY A 133 5.86 28.88 -11.50
N PRO A 134 6.79 28.04 -11.00
CA PRO A 134 6.51 26.81 -10.23
C PRO A 134 6.00 27.05 -8.79
N ALA A 135 5.49 28.24 -8.49
CA ALA A 135 5.06 28.63 -7.15
C ALA A 135 3.59 28.27 -6.83
N ALA A 136 2.79 27.87 -7.82
CA ALA A 136 1.35 27.62 -7.64
C ALA A 136 1.02 26.28 -6.95
N ALA A 137 1.98 25.36 -6.83
CA ALA A 137 1.80 24.08 -6.15
C ALA A 137 2.10 24.12 -4.63
N ALA A 138 2.77 25.18 -4.13
CA ALA A 138 3.08 25.33 -2.71
C ALA A 138 1.91 25.93 -1.90
N ALA A 139 1.01 26.68 -2.53
CA ALA A 139 0.06 27.54 -1.81
C ALA A 139 -1.20 26.83 -1.25
N ARG A 140 -1.25 25.49 -1.19
CA ARG A 140 -2.40 24.76 -0.61
C ARG A 140 -2.07 23.80 0.55
N ALA A 141 -0.81 23.77 1.01
CA ALA A 141 -0.42 23.11 2.27
C ALA A 141 -0.18 24.11 3.43
N ASP A 142 -0.15 25.40 3.15
CA ASP A 142 0.22 26.44 4.12
C ASP A 142 -0.96 26.86 5.01
N THR A 143 -1.41 25.97 5.89
CA THR A 143 -1.95 26.47 7.15
C THR A 143 -0.78 26.78 8.08
N PRO A 144 -0.71 27.97 8.71
CA PRO A 144 0.35 28.31 9.66
C PRO A 144 0.52 27.27 10.77
N ALA A 145 -0.58 26.59 11.13
CA ALA A 145 -0.60 25.52 12.11
C ALA A 145 0.13 24.24 11.66
N ALA A 146 -0.05 23.79 10.42
CA ALA A 146 0.65 22.61 9.88
C ALA A 146 2.16 22.86 9.72
N THR A 147 2.52 24.06 9.27
CA THR A 147 3.91 24.50 9.12
C THR A 147 4.61 24.66 10.48
N SER A 148 3.91 25.22 11.48
CA SER A 148 4.40 25.32 12.86
C SER A 148 4.57 23.95 13.53
N GLY A 149 3.65 23.00 13.26
CA GLY A 149 3.76 21.62 13.72
C GLY A 149 4.99 20.90 13.17
N ALA A 150 5.25 21.01 11.87
CA ALA A 150 6.44 20.45 11.24
C ALA A 150 7.74 21.10 11.77
N LEU A 151 7.76 22.42 11.95
CA LEU A 151 8.89 23.15 12.50
C LEU A 151 9.21 22.73 13.95
N ARG A 152 8.18 22.54 14.78
CA ARG A 152 8.35 22.04 16.16
C ARG A 152 8.83 20.59 16.20
N ALA A 153 8.34 19.72 15.32
CA ALA A 153 8.83 18.35 15.20
C ALA A 153 10.31 18.31 14.79
N ALA A 154 10.72 19.16 13.84
CA ALA A 154 12.13 19.32 13.46
C ALA A 154 12.98 19.88 14.62
N ALA A 155 12.44 20.81 15.40
CA ALA A 155 13.11 21.34 16.60
C ALA A 155 13.28 20.28 17.69
N GLU A 156 12.28 19.41 17.92
CA GLU A 156 12.41 18.28 18.84
C GLU A 156 13.46 17.26 18.36
N ALA A 157 13.51 16.98 17.05
CA ALA A 157 14.58 16.15 16.49
C ALA A 157 15.97 16.77 16.73
N LEU A 158 16.12 18.08 16.54
CA LEU A 158 17.36 18.83 16.79
C LEU A 158 17.72 18.86 18.29
N ARG A 159 16.73 19.00 19.19
CA ARG A 159 16.94 18.86 20.65
C ARG A 159 17.44 17.47 20.99
N GLY A 160 16.87 16.43 20.40
CA GLY A 160 17.33 15.05 20.54
C GLY A 160 18.78 14.86 20.10
N GLN A 161 19.20 15.51 19.01
CA GLN A 161 20.59 15.48 18.54
C GLN A 161 21.56 16.22 19.47
N LEU A 162 21.13 17.33 20.08
CA LEU A 162 21.97 18.14 20.98
C LEU A 162 22.07 17.60 22.41
N THR A 163 21.02 16.93 22.90
CA THR A 163 20.95 16.39 24.27
C THR A 163 21.57 15.00 24.39
N ARG A 164 21.68 14.23 23.30
CA ARG A 164 22.38 12.94 23.29
C ARG A 164 23.91 13.16 23.35
N PRO A 165 24.61 12.65 24.38
CA PRO A 165 26.07 12.65 24.39
C PRO A 165 26.61 12.01 23.10
N GLY A 166 27.46 12.72 22.36
CA GLY A 166 28.07 12.20 21.13
C GLY A 166 27.23 12.30 19.84
N GLY A 167 26.03 12.87 19.87
CA GLY A 167 25.15 13.00 18.68
C GLY A 167 25.81 13.72 17.49
N PHE A 168 26.69 14.68 17.78
CA PHE A 168 27.50 15.38 16.79
C PHE A 168 28.53 14.47 16.09
N HIS A 169 29.21 13.59 16.85
CA HIS A 169 30.21 12.67 16.29
C HIS A 169 29.55 11.57 15.46
N ARG A 170 28.37 11.10 15.89
CA ARG A 170 27.51 10.21 15.08
C ARG A 170 27.15 10.86 13.75
N ALA A 171 26.63 12.10 13.74
CA ALA A 171 26.24 12.77 12.50
C ALA A 171 27.42 12.93 11.51
N ARG A 172 28.64 13.14 12.03
CA ARG A 172 29.85 13.17 11.20
C ARG A 172 30.20 11.80 10.62
N ALA A 173 30.14 10.75 11.44
CA ALA A 173 30.37 9.39 10.97
C ALA A 173 29.35 9.00 9.89
N VAL A 174 28.08 9.37 10.05
CA VAL A 174 27.02 9.17 9.05
C VAL A 174 27.39 9.84 7.73
N GLY A 175 27.69 11.16 7.73
CA GLY A 175 28.02 11.86 6.49
C GLY A 175 29.30 11.35 5.80
N ILE A 176 30.28 10.86 6.56
CA ILE A 176 31.46 10.19 6.01
C ILE A 176 31.07 8.86 5.36
N ALA A 177 30.25 8.04 6.03
CA ALA A 177 29.79 6.75 5.53
C ALA A 177 28.97 6.91 4.24
N GLU A 178 28.00 7.83 4.21
CA GLU A 178 27.18 8.13 3.02
C GLU A 178 28.03 8.59 1.84
N ARG A 179 29.05 9.43 2.07
CA ARG A 179 30.00 9.84 1.03
C ARG A 179 30.78 8.64 0.48
N LEU A 180 31.25 7.75 1.37
CA LEU A 180 32.06 6.59 0.97
C LEU A 180 31.24 5.51 0.28
N THR A 181 29.96 5.36 0.65
CA THR A 181 29.07 4.34 0.09
C THR A 181 28.29 4.84 -1.13
N GLY A 182 28.04 6.15 -1.21
CA GLY A 182 27.11 6.76 -2.15
C GLY A 182 25.63 6.49 -1.82
N VAL A 183 25.34 5.98 -0.62
CA VAL A 183 24.00 5.52 -0.21
C VAL A 183 23.62 6.18 1.11
N ALA A 184 22.41 6.75 1.17
CA ALA A 184 21.86 7.30 2.39
C ALA A 184 21.70 6.21 3.45
N LEU A 185 22.08 6.52 4.70
CA LEU A 185 21.99 5.54 5.78
C LEU A 185 20.57 5.46 6.34
N GLY A 186 20.11 4.22 6.50
CA GLY A 186 18.91 3.91 7.27
C GLY A 186 19.15 4.03 8.79
N GLY A 187 18.06 4.13 9.56
CA GLY A 187 18.11 4.34 11.01
C GLY A 187 18.93 3.30 11.77
N TYR A 188 18.98 2.05 11.30
CA TYR A 188 19.79 0.99 11.91
C TYR A 188 21.29 1.14 11.63
N HIS A 189 21.68 1.56 10.41
CA HIS A 189 23.09 1.83 10.10
C HIS A 189 23.62 3.04 10.87
N GLU A 190 22.78 4.05 11.06
CA GLU A 190 23.15 5.17 11.93
C GLU A 190 23.37 4.71 13.38
N GLN A 191 22.63 3.68 13.83
CA GLN A 191 22.82 3.08 15.15
C GLN A 191 24.12 2.28 15.24
N ALA A 192 24.53 1.59 14.17
CA ALA A 192 25.86 0.96 14.09
C ALA A 192 26.99 1.99 14.26
N LEU A 193 26.76 3.24 13.86
CA LEU A 193 27.70 4.36 14.03
C LEU A 193 27.55 5.09 15.38
N ALA A 194 26.64 4.68 16.27
CA ALA A 194 26.45 5.34 17.56
C ALA A 194 27.68 5.20 18.48
N GLY A 195 28.47 4.13 18.32
CA GLY A 195 29.69 3.88 19.11
C GLY A 195 30.73 4.99 19.00
N TRP A 196 30.73 5.78 17.91
CA TRP A 196 31.62 6.93 17.76
C TRP A 196 31.42 8.00 18.84
N GLY A 197 30.18 8.18 19.32
CA GLY A 197 29.88 9.09 20.42
C GLY A 197 30.44 8.60 21.77
N GLU A 198 30.33 7.30 22.02
CA GLU A 198 30.78 6.67 23.26
C GLU A 198 32.30 6.61 23.35
N VAL A 199 32.96 6.16 22.29
CA VAL A 199 34.43 6.13 22.19
C VAL A 199 35.03 7.52 22.41
N TYR A 200 34.42 8.54 21.80
CA TYR A 200 34.86 9.91 21.99
C TYR A 200 34.69 10.37 23.44
N ALA A 201 33.55 10.07 24.07
CA ALA A 201 33.30 10.42 25.47
C ALA A 201 34.27 9.70 26.43
N LYS A 202 34.50 8.40 26.22
CA LYS A 202 35.42 7.56 27.02
C LYS A 202 36.85 8.12 26.97
N THR A 203 37.34 8.42 25.78
CA THR A 203 38.72 8.91 25.56
C THR A 203 38.91 10.38 25.94
N SER A 204 37.84 11.19 25.93
CA SER A 204 37.89 12.61 26.33
C SER A 204 38.09 12.81 27.83
N GLY A 205 37.49 11.95 28.67
CA GLY A 205 37.60 12.08 30.13
C GLY A 205 39.04 12.07 30.65
N THR A 206 39.90 11.28 30.02
CA THR A 206 41.33 11.16 30.39
C THR A 206 42.14 12.40 30.02
N LEU A 207 41.85 13.00 28.86
CA LEU A 207 42.48 14.26 28.46
C LEU A 207 42.10 15.44 29.38
N HIS A 208 40.97 15.33 30.07
CA HIS A 208 40.51 16.32 31.03
C HIS A 208 40.86 15.97 32.49
N GLY A 209 41.82 15.07 32.70
CA GLY A 209 42.39 14.77 34.01
C GLY A 209 41.83 13.53 34.71
N GLY A 210 40.98 12.74 34.05
CA GLY A 210 40.59 11.42 34.53
C GLY A 210 41.76 10.43 34.46
N ALA A 211 41.87 9.52 35.43
CA ALA A 211 42.85 8.43 35.37
C ALA A 211 42.45 7.42 34.28
N ALA A 212 43.43 6.93 33.50
CA ALA A 212 43.21 5.83 32.57
C ALA A 212 43.45 4.48 33.24
N ASP A 213 42.49 3.58 33.09
CA ASP A 213 42.63 2.18 33.47
C ASP A 213 43.20 1.39 32.28
N PRO A 214 44.27 0.59 32.44
CA PRO A 214 44.84 -0.23 31.37
C PRO A 214 43.83 -1.14 30.68
N ALA A 215 42.91 -1.78 31.43
CA ALA A 215 41.89 -2.65 30.84
C ALA A 215 40.94 -1.84 29.95
N ARG A 216 40.48 -0.69 30.46
CA ARG A 216 39.67 0.26 29.69
C ARG A 216 40.36 0.77 28.42
N ALA A 217 41.66 1.05 28.47
CA ALA A 217 42.42 1.51 27.31
C ALA A 217 42.55 0.43 26.22
N VAL A 218 42.69 -0.84 26.62
CA VAL A 218 42.66 -1.99 25.71
C VAL A 218 41.28 -2.15 25.06
N ASP A 219 40.21 -2.01 25.83
CA ASP A 219 38.85 -2.10 25.29
C ASP A 219 38.53 -0.94 24.35
N ALA A 220 38.92 0.29 24.70
CA ALA A 220 38.79 1.45 23.82
C ALA A 220 39.59 1.29 22.52
N TYR A 221 40.77 0.65 22.57
CA TYR A 221 41.56 0.35 21.37
C TYR A 221 40.81 -0.59 20.42
N ARG A 222 40.26 -1.68 20.96
CA ARG A 222 39.45 -2.63 20.19
C ARG A 222 38.21 -1.97 19.59
N GLU A 223 37.53 -1.14 20.36
CA GLU A 223 36.32 -0.42 19.94
C GLU A 223 36.60 0.57 18.80
N VAL A 224 37.69 1.36 18.91
CA VAL A 224 38.10 2.30 17.84
C VAL A 224 38.46 1.56 16.55
N LEU A 225 39.19 0.44 16.64
CA LEU A 225 39.54 -0.35 15.47
C LEU A 225 38.30 -0.90 14.75
N LEU A 226 37.35 -1.44 15.52
CA LEU A 226 36.10 -1.96 15.00
C LEU A 226 35.32 -0.84 14.30
N LEU A 227 35.12 0.29 14.96
CA LEU A 227 34.40 1.44 14.38
C LEU A 227 35.11 2.02 13.15
N ALA A 228 36.44 2.07 13.14
CA ALA A 228 37.21 2.51 11.99
C ALA A 228 37.05 1.56 10.79
N ARG A 229 37.05 0.25 11.04
CA ARG A 229 36.75 -0.76 10.01
C ARG A 229 35.35 -0.57 9.47
N GLU A 230 34.37 -0.43 10.35
CA GLU A 230 32.96 -0.25 10.00
C GLU A 230 32.71 1.04 9.19
N LEU A 231 33.47 2.10 9.47
CA LEU A 231 33.36 3.36 8.75
C LEU A 231 34.05 3.36 7.38
N LEU A 232 35.22 2.70 7.26
CA LEU A 232 36.13 2.93 6.13
C LEU A 232 36.33 1.76 5.18
N VAL A 233 36.20 0.51 5.65
CA VAL A 233 36.45 -0.64 4.78
C VAL A 233 35.27 -0.84 3.84
N PRO A 234 35.43 -0.70 2.51
CA PRO A 234 34.35 -0.82 1.56
C PRO A 234 33.94 -2.28 1.36
N LEU A 235 32.77 -2.51 0.74
CA LEU A 235 32.24 -3.84 0.46
C LEU A 235 33.28 -4.85 -0.10
N PRO A 236 34.15 -4.53 -1.09
CA PRO A 236 35.13 -5.50 -1.58
C PRO A 236 36.08 -6.02 -0.49
N GLY A 237 36.44 -5.19 0.48
CA GLY A 237 37.26 -5.58 1.63
C GLY A 237 36.50 -6.40 2.68
N ARG A 238 35.17 -6.45 2.58
CA ARG A 238 34.29 -7.26 3.44
C ARG A 238 33.70 -8.48 2.73
N ALA A 239 33.74 -8.51 1.40
CA ALA A 239 33.01 -9.50 0.60
C ALA A 239 33.32 -10.94 1.01
N ALA A 240 34.59 -11.26 1.27
CA ALA A 240 34.99 -12.58 1.79
C ALA A 240 34.27 -12.92 3.10
N ARG A 241 34.28 -11.99 4.06
CA ARG A 241 33.59 -12.18 5.36
C ARG A 241 32.08 -12.27 5.21
N VAL A 242 31.48 -11.47 4.31
CA VAL A 242 30.05 -11.55 4.04
C VAL A 242 29.67 -12.93 3.49
N LEU A 243 30.46 -13.47 2.56
CA LEU A 243 30.26 -14.80 1.99
C LEU A 243 30.50 -15.91 3.03
N GLU A 244 31.50 -15.76 3.90
CA GLU A 244 31.72 -16.67 5.02
C GLU A 244 30.50 -16.74 5.94
N LEU A 245 29.96 -15.59 6.36
CA LEU A 245 28.76 -15.54 7.19
C LEU A 245 27.55 -16.14 6.46
N ALA A 246 27.33 -15.78 5.19
CA ALA A 246 26.21 -16.30 4.41
C ALA A 246 26.27 -17.82 4.22
N ALA A 247 27.47 -18.40 4.20
CA ALA A 247 27.69 -19.86 4.07
C ALA A 247 27.49 -20.63 5.39
N LEU A 248 27.36 -19.96 6.54
CA LEU A 248 27.12 -20.64 7.81
C LEU A 248 25.76 -21.31 7.82
N SER A 249 25.75 -22.61 8.13
CA SER A 249 24.51 -23.39 8.27
C SER A 249 23.87 -23.28 9.66
N ASP A 250 24.64 -22.89 10.67
CA ASP A 250 24.19 -22.76 12.06
C ASP A 250 24.78 -21.48 12.69
N PRO A 251 24.23 -20.31 12.36
CA PRO A 251 24.70 -19.03 12.88
C PRO A 251 24.30 -18.84 14.35
N GLY A 252 25.22 -18.31 15.15
CA GLY A 252 24.99 -18.03 16.56
C GLY A 252 24.75 -16.55 16.86
N ALA A 253 24.70 -16.26 18.16
CA ALA A 253 24.55 -14.90 18.66
C ALA A 253 25.71 -13.97 18.30
N GLY A 254 26.92 -14.53 18.13
CA GLY A 254 28.10 -13.76 17.75
C GLY A 254 27.98 -13.19 16.35
N GLU A 255 27.59 -14.05 15.41
CA GLU A 255 27.46 -13.74 13.98
C GLU A 255 26.29 -12.80 13.72
N ALA A 256 25.14 -13.01 14.38
CA ALA A 256 24.00 -12.10 14.29
C ALA A 256 24.34 -10.70 14.83
N ARG A 257 25.13 -10.61 15.91
CA ARG A 257 25.62 -9.34 16.46
C ARG A 257 26.66 -8.68 15.57
N GLU A 258 27.52 -9.45 14.91
CA GLU A 258 28.46 -8.94 13.91
C GLU A 258 27.69 -8.27 12.77
N LEU A 259 26.66 -8.93 12.23
CA LEU A 259 25.83 -8.38 11.16
C LEU A 259 25.10 -7.08 11.58
N ALA A 260 24.56 -7.05 12.80
CA ALA A 260 23.91 -5.85 13.36
C ALA A 260 24.87 -4.66 13.56
N GLY A 261 26.17 -4.94 13.65
CA GLY A 261 27.21 -3.92 13.75
C GLY A 261 27.61 -3.28 12.43
N TRP A 262 27.09 -3.76 11.29
CA TRP A 262 27.51 -3.27 9.99
C TRP A 262 26.93 -1.90 9.66
N ALA A 263 27.82 -0.95 9.36
CA ALA A 263 27.45 0.40 8.96
C ALA A 263 27.27 0.57 7.43
N ASP A 264 27.76 -0.37 6.59
CA ASP A 264 27.62 -0.31 5.12
C ASP A 264 26.34 -1.05 4.65
N PRO A 265 25.32 -0.33 4.14
CA PRO A 265 24.07 -0.94 3.66
C PRO A 265 24.24 -1.96 2.56
N ARG A 266 25.30 -1.82 1.76
CA ARG A 266 25.56 -2.73 0.64
C ARG A 266 26.06 -4.08 1.15
N ALA A 267 26.76 -4.12 2.28
CA ALA A 267 27.18 -5.36 2.91
C ALA A 267 25.97 -6.15 3.42
N THR A 268 25.06 -5.48 4.13
CA THR A 268 23.80 -6.08 4.62
C THR A 268 22.93 -6.57 3.46
N ALA A 269 22.78 -5.76 2.41
CA ALA A 269 22.04 -6.16 1.21
C ALA A 269 22.70 -7.34 0.48
N PHE A 270 24.02 -7.34 0.35
CA PHE A 270 24.75 -8.45 -0.28
C PHE A 270 24.65 -9.74 0.53
N PHE A 271 24.70 -9.65 1.87
CA PHE A 271 24.47 -10.79 2.77
C PHE A 271 23.10 -11.41 2.52
N PHE A 272 22.02 -10.62 2.61
CA PHE A 272 20.66 -11.15 2.39
C PHE A 272 20.44 -11.63 0.95
N GLY A 273 21.04 -10.95 -0.03
CA GLY A 273 20.99 -11.35 -1.44
C GLY A 273 21.79 -12.61 -1.77
N SER A 274 22.72 -13.04 -0.90
CA SER A 274 23.50 -14.26 -1.08
C SER A 274 22.72 -15.54 -0.75
N GLY A 275 21.49 -15.43 -0.24
CA GLY A 275 20.64 -16.56 0.13
C GLY A 275 21.17 -17.36 1.33
N PRO A 276 21.32 -16.73 2.51
CA PRO A 276 21.78 -17.44 3.70
C PRO A 276 20.78 -18.53 4.14
N SER A 277 21.24 -19.50 4.94
CA SER A 277 20.42 -20.61 5.42
C SER A 277 19.20 -20.15 6.22
N SER A 278 18.15 -20.97 6.27
CA SER A 278 16.93 -20.69 7.04
C SER A 278 17.15 -20.51 8.55
N THR A 279 18.20 -21.11 9.10
CA THR A 279 18.61 -20.97 10.51
C THR A 279 18.99 -19.54 10.88
N TRP A 280 19.40 -18.71 9.91
CA TRP A 280 19.61 -17.27 10.13
C TRP A 280 18.34 -16.55 10.57
N LEU A 281 17.15 -17.00 10.16
CA LEU A 281 15.91 -16.33 10.57
C LEU A 281 15.76 -16.35 12.10
N THR A 282 16.00 -17.50 12.74
CA THR A 282 15.94 -17.65 14.19
C THR A 282 17.02 -16.83 14.89
N ALA A 283 18.28 -16.91 14.42
CA ALA A 283 19.39 -16.17 15.01
C ALA A 283 19.18 -14.65 14.94
N LEU A 284 18.67 -14.14 13.81
CA LEU A 284 18.34 -12.73 13.63
C LEU A 284 17.13 -12.33 14.46
N GLN A 285 16.08 -13.15 14.53
CA GLN A 285 14.91 -12.89 15.38
C GLN A 285 15.32 -12.69 16.85
N GLU A 286 16.23 -13.53 17.35
CA GLU A 286 16.64 -13.51 18.76
C GLU A 286 17.63 -12.38 19.07
N HIS A 287 18.59 -12.13 18.17
CA HIS A 287 19.75 -11.28 18.49
C HIS A 287 19.85 -9.99 17.68
N ALA A 288 19.16 -9.89 16.54
CA ALA A 288 19.18 -8.73 15.65
C ALA A 288 17.85 -8.50 14.91
N PRO A 289 16.68 -8.47 15.60
CA PRO A 289 15.37 -8.51 14.93
C PRO A 289 15.12 -7.28 14.03
N HIS A 290 15.77 -6.15 14.34
CA HIS A 290 15.69 -4.93 13.54
C HIS A 290 16.20 -5.11 12.10
N LEU A 291 17.11 -6.06 11.83
CA LEU A 291 17.58 -6.35 10.47
C LEU A 291 16.54 -7.08 9.61
N LEU A 292 15.59 -7.78 10.24
CA LEU A 292 14.48 -8.45 9.54
C LEU A 292 13.33 -7.50 9.22
N LEU A 293 13.29 -6.33 9.86
CA LEU A 293 12.25 -5.33 9.68
C LEU A 293 12.60 -4.34 8.58
N ALA A 294 11.59 -3.63 8.10
CA ALA A 294 11.79 -2.52 7.18
C ALA A 294 12.32 -1.30 7.92
N ASP A 295 13.18 -0.56 7.24
CA ASP A 295 13.65 0.74 7.69
C ASP A 295 12.57 1.79 7.44
N GLU A 296 11.96 2.31 8.50
CA GLU A 296 10.88 3.30 8.41
C GLU A 296 11.37 4.65 7.87
N THR A 297 12.66 4.99 8.03
CA THR A 297 13.20 6.29 7.58
C THR A 297 13.62 6.25 6.13
N ALA A 298 14.21 5.14 5.69
CA ALA A 298 14.64 4.94 4.30
C ALA A 298 13.53 4.35 3.40
N GLY A 299 12.50 3.74 3.99
CA GLY A 299 11.48 2.97 3.25
C GLY A 299 12.03 1.72 2.56
N VAL A 300 13.21 1.25 3.00
CA VAL A 300 13.93 0.11 2.42
C VAL A 300 13.75 -1.10 3.31
N TRP A 301 13.57 -2.28 2.72
CA TRP A 301 13.54 -3.55 3.45
C TRP A 301 14.69 -4.46 3.02
N PRO A 302 15.86 -4.38 3.68
CA PRO A 302 17.07 -5.11 3.29
C PRO A 302 16.91 -6.63 3.33
N ALA A 303 16.10 -7.14 4.25
CA ALA A 303 15.85 -8.57 4.39
C ALA A 303 14.82 -9.13 3.40
N ALA A 304 14.19 -8.30 2.56
CA ALA A 304 13.21 -8.78 1.57
C ALA A 304 13.78 -9.88 0.65
N PRO A 305 14.98 -9.75 0.05
CA PRO A 305 15.56 -10.80 -0.79
C PRO A 305 15.83 -12.11 -0.04
N PHE A 306 16.17 -12.02 1.25
CA PHE A 306 16.35 -13.19 2.09
C PHE A 306 15.02 -13.92 2.33
N LEU A 307 13.94 -13.19 2.63
CA LEU A 307 12.62 -13.81 2.76
C LEU A 307 12.09 -14.34 1.42
N GLU A 308 12.42 -13.70 0.29
CA GLU A 308 12.15 -14.23 -1.05
C GLU A 308 12.94 -15.52 -1.30
N HIS A 309 14.18 -15.63 -0.83
CA HIS A 309 14.94 -16.87 -0.87
C HIS A 309 14.30 -17.95 0.02
N LEU A 310 13.93 -17.61 1.26
CA LEU A 310 13.26 -18.54 2.18
C LEU A 310 11.89 -18.98 1.68
N ALA A 311 11.17 -18.15 0.93
CA ALA A 311 9.93 -18.54 0.26
C ALA A 311 10.11 -19.80 -0.60
N HIS A 312 11.28 -19.95 -1.23
CA HIS A 312 11.59 -21.09 -2.08
C HIS A 312 12.24 -22.24 -1.29
N ALA A 313 13.17 -21.92 -0.38
CA ALA A 313 13.96 -22.92 0.32
C ALA A 313 13.26 -23.53 1.56
N ALA A 314 12.45 -22.72 2.26
CA ALA A 314 11.77 -23.07 3.52
C ALA A 314 10.43 -22.29 3.65
N PRO A 315 9.44 -22.55 2.77
CA PRO A 315 8.21 -21.76 2.68
C PRO A 315 7.39 -21.73 3.97
N GLU A 316 7.36 -22.84 4.72
CA GLU A 316 6.64 -22.93 6.00
C GLU A 316 7.25 -21.97 7.04
N THR A 317 8.57 -21.99 7.19
CA THR A 317 9.30 -21.11 8.12
C THR A 317 9.12 -19.64 7.76
N ALA A 318 9.20 -19.30 6.47
CA ALA A 318 8.96 -17.93 6.00
C ALA A 318 7.50 -17.50 6.23
N GLY A 319 6.55 -18.40 5.98
CA GLY A 319 5.11 -18.17 6.13
C GLY A 319 4.70 -17.95 7.58
N GLU A 320 5.19 -18.77 8.50
CA GLU A 320 4.97 -18.63 9.94
C GLU A 320 5.46 -17.27 10.44
N TRP A 321 6.70 -16.90 10.07
CA TRP A 321 7.26 -15.61 10.47
C TRP A 321 6.47 -14.43 9.90
N LEU A 322 6.13 -14.47 8.60
CA LEU A 322 5.38 -13.40 7.95
C LEU A 322 3.94 -13.29 8.47
N ALA A 323 3.31 -14.38 8.93
CA ALA A 323 1.96 -14.34 9.50
C ALA A 323 1.86 -13.37 10.69
N ASP A 324 2.95 -13.23 11.45
CA ASP A 324 3.07 -12.36 12.62
C ASP A 324 3.59 -10.96 12.29
N HIS A 325 4.47 -10.81 11.29
CA HIS A 325 5.19 -9.56 11.03
C HIS A 325 4.69 -8.77 9.82
N ALA A 326 3.98 -9.38 8.87
CA ALA A 326 3.62 -8.74 7.59
C ALA A 326 2.79 -7.46 7.76
N ALA A 327 1.92 -7.40 8.77
CA ALA A 327 1.10 -6.21 9.05
C ALA A 327 1.93 -5.04 9.60
N SER A 328 3.02 -5.33 10.33
CA SER A 328 3.96 -4.31 10.82
C SER A 328 4.84 -3.81 9.68
N LEU A 329 5.34 -4.73 8.86
CA LEU A 329 6.15 -4.42 7.68
C LEU A 329 5.38 -3.57 6.67
N ALA A 330 4.10 -3.86 6.42
CA ALA A 330 3.27 -3.07 5.51
C ALA A 330 3.08 -1.62 5.96
N ALA A 331 3.24 -1.32 7.26
CA ALA A 331 3.16 0.04 7.77
C ALA A 331 4.38 0.90 7.39
N ALA A 332 5.52 0.27 7.03
CA ALA A 332 6.74 0.99 6.67
C ALA A 332 6.68 1.67 5.29
N GLY A 333 5.70 1.33 4.44
CA GLY A 333 5.38 2.09 3.23
C GLY A 333 5.18 1.25 1.96
N PRO A 334 4.88 1.92 0.82
CA PRO A 334 4.55 1.26 -0.44
C PRO A 334 5.61 0.30 -0.99
N PRO A 335 6.93 0.59 -0.93
CA PRO A 335 7.95 -0.34 -1.42
C PRO A 335 7.94 -1.69 -0.68
N VAL A 336 7.76 -1.63 0.65
CA VAL A 336 7.71 -2.81 1.53
C VAL A 336 6.42 -3.59 1.30
N LEU A 337 5.29 -2.88 1.16
CA LEU A 337 4.02 -3.50 0.78
C LEU A 337 4.12 -4.23 -0.57
N GLY A 338 4.77 -3.63 -1.57
CA GLY A 338 5.02 -4.27 -2.86
C GLY A 338 5.84 -5.57 -2.73
N ALA A 339 6.87 -5.58 -1.88
CA ALA A 339 7.65 -6.79 -1.60
C ALA A 339 6.83 -7.87 -0.89
N LEU A 340 6.01 -7.50 0.11
CA LEU A 340 5.10 -8.43 0.78
C LEU A 340 4.08 -9.07 -0.17
N LEU A 341 3.56 -8.29 -1.13
CA LEU A 341 2.62 -8.82 -2.13
C LEU A 341 3.30 -9.78 -3.12
N ARG A 342 4.57 -9.56 -3.47
CA ARG A 342 5.35 -10.55 -4.25
C ARG A 342 5.59 -11.84 -3.47
N LEU A 343 5.88 -11.74 -2.17
CA LEU A 343 6.00 -12.91 -1.29
C LEU A 343 4.66 -13.67 -1.14
N ALA A 344 3.54 -12.94 -1.15
CA ALA A 344 2.21 -13.55 -1.18
C ALA A 344 1.97 -14.33 -2.48
N ASP A 345 2.40 -13.79 -3.63
CA ASP A 345 2.33 -14.45 -4.94
C ASP A 345 3.17 -15.73 -5.00
N ALA A 346 4.31 -15.75 -4.32
CA ALA A 346 5.12 -16.95 -4.12
C ALA A 346 4.47 -17.99 -3.16
N GLY A 347 3.27 -17.73 -2.64
CA GLY A 347 2.52 -18.66 -1.80
C GLY A 347 2.91 -18.67 -0.32
N VAL A 348 3.75 -17.74 0.12
CA VAL A 348 4.26 -17.68 1.50
C VAL A 348 3.20 -17.17 2.48
N LEU A 349 2.31 -16.28 2.02
CA LEU A 349 1.22 -15.74 2.82
C LEU A 349 -0.10 -16.40 2.45
N ALA A 350 -0.72 -17.05 3.45
CA ALA A 350 -2.09 -17.54 3.33
C ALA A 350 -3.09 -16.37 3.18
N PRO A 351 -4.31 -16.62 2.63
CA PRO A 351 -5.31 -15.55 2.42
C PRO A 351 -5.62 -14.73 3.66
N GLY A 352 -5.63 -15.35 4.85
CA GLY A 352 -5.80 -14.62 6.12
C GLY A 352 -4.67 -13.62 6.41
N GLY A 353 -3.43 -13.95 6.06
CA GLY A 353 -2.27 -13.05 6.17
C GLY A 353 -2.36 -11.90 5.18
N VAL A 354 -2.68 -12.20 3.92
CA VAL A 354 -2.87 -11.18 2.87
C VAL A 354 -4.04 -10.24 3.20
N ARG A 355 -5.13 -10.74 3.79
CA ARG A 355 -6.24 -9.91 4.25
C ARG A 355 -5.80 -8.86 5.29
N LYS A 356 -4.81 -9.15 6.14
CA LYS A 356 -4.26 -8.15 7.08
C LYS A 356 -3.57 -6.98 6.35
N LEU A 357 -3.08 -7.20 5.12
CA LEU A 357 -2.45 -6.18 4.29
C LEU A 357 -3.45 -5.23 3.62
N LEU A 358 -4.71 -5.64 3.49
CA LEU A 358 -5.75 -4.92 2.76
C LEU A 358 -5.88 -3.45 3.22
N ARG A 359 -5.81 -3.19 4.53
CA ARG A 359 -5.88 -1.82 5.07
C ARG A 359 -4.74 -0.89 4.59
N HIS A 360 -3.60 -1.47 4.22
CA HIS A 360 -2.45 -0.75 3.69
C HIS A 360 -2.53 -0.61 2.16
N VAL A 361 -3.18 -1.56 1.49
CA VAL A 361 -3.44 -1.52 0.03
C VAL A 361 -4.52 -0.50 -0.32
N LEU A 362 -5.59 -0.43 0.47
CA LEU A 362 -6.72 0.47 0.24
C LEU A 362 -6.51 1.89 0.78
N VAL A 363 -5.27 2.27 1.11
CA VAL A 363 -4.97 3.65 1.52
C VAL A 363 -5.30 4.59 0.36
N PRO A 364 -5.98 5.73 0.60
CA PRO A 364 -6.23 6.72 -0.43
C PRO A 364 -4.92 7.26 -0.99
N ALA A 365 -4.83 7.36 -2.32
CA ALA A 365 -3.69 7.96 -2.97
C ALA A 365 -3.57 9.45 -2.64
N ARG A 366 -2.35 9.94 -2.45
CA ARG A 366 -2.09 11.37 -2.31
C ARG A 366 -1.99 12.00 -3.70
N PRO A 367 -2.35 13.29 -3.83
CA PRO A 367 -2.16 14.01 -5.09
C PRO A 367 -0.68 13.95 -5.53
N GLY A 368 -0.43 13.45 -6.74
CA GLY A 368 0.93 13.30 -7.28
C GLY A 368 1.58 11.94 -7.03
N ASP A 369 0.90 11.01 -6.36
CA ASP A 369 1.37 9.62 -6.25
C ASP A 369 1.29 8.93 -7.63
N GLU A 370 2.42 8.93 -8.35
CA GLU A 370 2.57 8.09 -9.53
C GLU A 370 2.47 6.62 -9.10
N HIS A 371 1.72 5.80 -9.87
CA HIS A 371 1.57 4.36 -9.63
C HIS A 371 0.79 3.97 -8.35
N ALA A 372 -0.16 4.81 -7.92
CA ALA A 372 -1.00 4.53 -6.74
C ALA A 372 -1.90 3.28 -6.87
N ASP A 373 -2.12 2.80 -8.10
CA ASP A 373 -2.81 1.56 -8.45
C ASP A 373 -1.97 0.30 -8.16
N VAL A 374 -0.64 0.40 -8.16
CA VAL A 374 0.26 -0.77 -8.15
C VAL A 374 0.02 -1.74 -7.00
N PRO A 375 -0.13 -1.31 -5.73
CA PRO A 375 -0.45 -2.25 -4.65
C PRO A 375 -1.78 -2.99 -4.85
N ARG A 376 -2.80 -2.31 -5.39
CA ARG A 376 -4.10 -2.93 -5.68
C ARG A 376 -3.96 -3.94 -6.81
N ARG A 377 -3.19 -3.63 -7.86
CA ARG A 377 -2.94 -4.53 -9.00
C ARG A 377 -2.19 -5.78 -8.60
N TYR A 378 -1.15 -5.65 -7.77
CA TYR A 378 -0.47 -6.82 -7.21
C TYR A 378 -1.43 -7.69 -6.39
N LEU A 379 -2.27 -7.07 -5.55
CA LEU A 379 -3.23 -7.84 -4.75
C LEU A 379 -4.32 -8.49 -5.62
N ALA A 380 -4.80 -7.81 -6.67
CA ALA A 380 -5.76 -8.33 -7.62
C ALA A 380 -5.17 -9.51 -8.41
N SER A 381 -3.94 -9.36 -8.90
CA SER A 381 -3.20 -10.44 -9.56
C SER A 381 -3.04 -11.65 -8.65
N TRP A 382 -2.58 -11.46 -7.40
CA TRP A 382 -2.48 -12.54 -6.42
C TRP A 382 -3.84 -13.23 -6.20
N ALA A 383 -4.91 -12.46 -6.00
CA ALA A 383 -6.23 -13.00 -5.73
C ALA A 383 -6.78 -13.81 -6.92
N ALA A 384 -6.47 -13.38 -8.14
CA ALA A 384 -6.86 -14.08 -9.36
C ALA A 384 -6.06 -15.36 -9.60
N HIS A 385 -4.74 -15.33 -9.37
CA HIS A 385 -3.85 -16.48 -9.57
C HIS A 385 -3.86 -17.50 -8.41
N LEU A 386 -4.45 -17.15 -7.26
CA LEU A 386 -4.53 -18.06 -6.12
C LEU A 386 -5.25 -19.36 -6.51
N PRO A 387 -4.61 -20.54 -6.36
CA PRO A 387 -5.21 -21.81 -6.71
C PRO A 387 -6.54 -22.03 -6.00
N GLN A 388 -7.53 -22.58 -6.69
CA GLN A 388 -8.89 -22.71 -6.17
C GLN A 388 -8.97 -23.46 -4.84
N ARG A 389 -8.16 -24.53 -4.68
CA ARG A 389 -8.05 -25.29 -3.42
C ARG A 389 -7.54 -24.46 -2.22
N ALA A 390 -6.82 -23.36 -2.48
CA ALA A 390 -6.30 -22.45 -1.48
C ALA A 390 -7.26 -21.26 -1.20
N ARG A 391 -8.31 -21.08 -2.02
CA ARG A 391 -9.34 -20.06 -1.79
C ARG A 391 -10.18 -20.47 -0.58
N ASP A 392 -10.19 -19.63 0.44
CA ASP A 392 -10.90 -19.87 1.69
C ASP A 392 -11.97 -18.80 1.94
N GLY A 393 -12.50 -18.76 3.17
CA GLY A 393 -13.53 -17.78 3.54
C GLY A 393 -12.98 -16.37 3.69
N GLN A 394 -11.65 -16.20 3.71
CA GLN A 394 -10.97 -14.90 3.77
C GLN A 394 -10.73 -14.34 2.37
N TRP A 395 -10.61 -15.20 1.36
CA TRP A 395 -10.46 -14.78 -0.05
C TRP A 395 -11.67 -14.00 -0.57
N VAL A 396 -12.90 -14.47 -0.33
CA VAL A 396 -14.13 -13.79 -0.79
C VAL A 396 -14.24 -12.33 -0.30
N PRO A 397 -14.16 -12.03 1.01
CA PRO A 397 -14.26 -10.64 1.48
C PRO A 397 -13.06 -9.78 1.08
N LEU A 398 -11.89 -10.36 0.76
CA LEU A 398 -10.75 -9.63 0.21
C LEU A 398 -11.04 -9.15 -1.21
N VAL A 399 -11.53 -10.04 -2.08
CA VAL A 399 -11.91 -9.68 -3.45
C VAL A 399 -13.08 -8.69 -3.45
N GLU A 400 -14.08 -8.91 -2.60
CA GLU A 400 -15.20 -7.98 -2.43
C GLU A 400 -14.71 -6.58 -2.03
N ALA A 401 -13.79 -6.47 -1.08
CA ALA A 401 -13.28 -5.18 -0.65
C ALA A 401 -12.48 -4.43 -1.74
N LEU A 402 -11.68 -5.15 -2.54
CA LEU A 402 -10.98 -4.56 -3.69
C LEU A 402 -11.94 -4.03 -4.75
N LEU A 403 -12.96 -4.81 -5.09
CA LEU A 403 -13.97 -4.42 -6.07
C LEU A 403 -14.80 -3.24 -5.55
N LYS A 404 -15.13 -3.24 -4.25
CA LYS A 404 -15.85 -2.14 -3.60
C LYS A 404 -15.05 -0.83 -3.62
N ASP A 405 -13.76 -0.87 -3.25
CA ASP A 405 -12.86 0.29 -3.33
C ASP A 405 -12.77 0.83 -4.76
N THR A 406 -12.73 -0.07 -5.75
CA THR A 406 -12.71 0.29 -7.17
C THR A 406 -14.00 0.99 -7.62
N VAL A 407 -15.15 0.53 -7.14
CA VAL A 407 -16.45 1.19 -7.36
C VAL A 407 -16.45 2.58 -6.71
N ASP A 408 -16.00 2.68 -5.46
CA ASP A 408 -15.96 3.94 -4.71
C ASP A 408 -15.06 5.00 -5.39
N LEU A 409 -13.87 4.59 -5.84
CA LEU A 409 -12.94 5.44 -6.60
C LEU A 409 -13.51 5.85 -7.96
N GLY A 410 -14.21 4.94 -8.65
CA GLY A 410 -14.94 5.22 -9.88
C GLY A 410 -15.94 6.36 -9.69
N HIS A 411 -16.82 6.21 -8.71
CA HIS A 411 -17.84 7.21 -8.36
C HIS A 411 -17.25 8.52 -7.84
N ALA A 412 -16.16 8.46 -7.06
CA ALA A 412 -15.46 9.66 -6.60
C ALA A 412 -14.93 10.49 -7.77
N GLY A 413 -14.27 9.84 -8.75
CA GLY A 413 -13.79 10.52 -9.96
C GLY A 413 -14.93 11.13 -10.77
N TYR A 414 -16.07 10.44 -10.88
CA TYR A 414 -17.24 11.00 -11.57
C TYR A 414 -17.83 12.23 -10.87
N ARG A 415 -17.94 12.18 -9.54
CA ARG A 415 -18.39 13.34 -8.74
C ARG A 415 -17.44 14.53 -8.89
N ALA A 416 -16.12 14.28 -8.92
CA ALA A 416 -15.12 15.32 -9.16
C ALA A 416 -15.27 15.95 -10.55
N TYR A 417 -15.43 15.13 -11.59
CA TYR A 417 -15.67 15.60 -12.96
C TYR A 417 -16.95 16.45 -13.05
N ARG A 418 -18.05 16.02 -12.43
CA ARG A 418 -19.29 16.79 -12.40
C ARG A 418 -19.13 18.13 -11.70
N SER A 419 -18.48 18.13 -10.54
CA SER A 419 -18.22 19.35 -9.77
C SER A 419 -17.44 20.38 -10.60
N GLU A 420 -16.39 19.95 -11.30
CA GLU A 420 -15.63 20.84 -12.18
C GLU A 420 -16.41 21.22 -13.45
N SER A 421 -17.19 20.31 -14.03
CA SER A 421 -18.09 20.67 -15.14
C SER A 421 -19.10 21.75 -14.76
N HIS A 422 -19.67 21.68 -13.55
CA HIS A 422 -20.58 22.70 -13.03
C HIS A 422 -19.86 24.04 -12.81
N ARG A 423 -18.64 24.01 -12.26
CA ARG A 423 -17.82 25.20 -12.03
C ARG A 423 -17.39 25.85 -13.34
N ALA A 424 -16.91 25.07 -14.31
CA ALA A 424 -16.58 25.54 -15.65
C ALA A 424 -17.77 26.23 -16.33
N ARG A 425 -18.98 25.63 -16.25
CA ARG A 425 -20.21 26.25 -16.77
C ARG A 425 -20.55 27.56 -16.05
N ALA A 426 -20.48 27.59 -14.71
CA ALA A 426 -20.75 28.80 -13.94
C ALA A 426 -19.78 29.94 -14.27
N GLU A 427 -18.52 29.60 -14.55
CA GLU A 427 -17.46 30.55 -14.90
C GLU A 427 -17.35 30.81 -16.40
N ARG A 428 -18.19 30.19 -17.23
CA ARG A 428 -18.14 30.23 -18.72
C ARG A 428 -16.77 29.85 -19.29
N ARG A 429 -16.08 28.91 -18.64
CA ARG A 429 -14.86 28.28 -19.14
C ARG A 429 -15.20 27.06 -20.02
N PRO A 430 -14.28 26.64 -20.91
CA PRO A 430 -14.40 25.34 -21.57
C PRO A 430 -14.58 24.22 -20.53
N LEU A 431 -15.38 23.22 -20.89
CA LEU A 431 -15.53 22.03 -20.04
C LEU A 431 -14.17 21.34 -19.91
N PRO A 432 -13.82 20.83 -18.72
CA PRO A 432 -12.60 20.05 -18.57
C PRO A 432 -12.66 18.81 -19.45
N GLU A 433 -11.52 18.39 -19.99
CA GLU A 433 -11.44 17.09 -20.64
C GLU A 433 -11.69 15.99 -19.61
N LEU A 434 -12.70 15.15 -19.88
CA LEU A 434 -13.08 14.04 -19.02
C LEU A 434 -11.88 13.15 -18.72
N THR A 435 -11.06 12.88 -19.73
CA THR A 435 -9.87 12.03 -19.67
C THR A 435 -8.83 12.54 -18.67
N GLU A 436 -8.60 13.85 -18.57
CA GLU A 436 -7.59 14.42 -17.66
C GLU A 436 -8.04 14.33 -16.19
N ILE A 437 -9.31 14.67 -15.91
CA ILE A 437 -9.85 14.54 -14.55
C ILE A 437 -9.91 13.08 -14.15
N LEU A 438 -10.42 12.20 -15.01
CA LEU A 438 -10.49 10.78 -14.69
C LEU A 438 -9.09 10.17 -14.53
N ALA A 439 -8.11 10.51 -15.35
CA ALA A 439 -6.74 10.00 -15.18
C ALA A 439 -6.17 10.35 -13.80
N ARG A 440 -6.42 11.57 -13.31
CA ARG A 440 -5.97 11.98 -11.97
C ARG A 440 -6.75 11.28 -10.85
N GLU A 441 -8.08 11.26 -10.93
CA GLU A 441 -8.93 10.74 -9.86
C GLU A 441 -8.98 9.20 -9.84
N TRP A 442 -8.72 8.55 -10.99
CA TRP A 442 -8.66 7.09 -11.13
C TRP A 442 -7.23 6.55 -11.10
N ALA A 443 -6.22 7.37 -10.81
CA ALA A 443 -4.82 6.93 -10.71
C ALA A 443 -4.63 5.76 -9.72
N ALA A 444 -5.50 5.67 -8.71
CA ALA A 444 -5.50 4.60 -7.72
C ALA A 444 -6.50 3.47 -8.02
N ARG A 445 -7.38 3.63 -9.02
CA ARG A 445 -8.44 2.68 -9.34
C ARG A 445 -7.82 1.44 -10.01
N LEU A 446 -8.36 0.25 -9.72
CA LEU A 446 -7.97 -0.94 -10.48
C LEU A 446 -8.29 -0.77 -11.97
N PRO A 447 -7.38 -1.20 -12.86
CA PRO A 447 -7.68 -1.33 -14.28
C PRO A 447 -8.88 -2.25 -14.54
N GLU A 448 -9.61 -1.99 -15.62
CA GLU A 448 -10.84 -2.73 -15.95
C GLU A 448 -10.59 -4.22 -16.22
N HIS A 449 -9.43 -4.59 -16.77
CA HIS A 449 -9.05 -5.99 -16.96
C HIS A 449 -8.86 -6.72 -15.64
N ASP A 450 -8.32 -6.05 -14.61
CA ASP A 450 -8.17 -6.63 -13.27
C ASP A 450 -9.53 -6.77 -12.58
N VAL A 451 -10.42 -5.79 -12.71
CA VAL A 451 -11.81 -5.87 -12.23
C VAL A 451 -12.54 -7.06 -12.86
N THR A 452 -12.46 -7.16 -14.18
CA THR A 452 -13.10 -8.23 -14.96
C THR A 452 -12.52 -9.60 -14.58
N GLY A 453 -11.20 -9.69 -14.43
CA GLY A 453 -10.51 -10.88 -13.95
C GLY A 453 -11.01 -11.32 -12.57
N LEU A 454 -11.09 -10.40 -11.60
CA LEU A 454 -11.60 -10.71 -10.26
C LEU A 454 -13.07 -11.16 -10.25
N LEU A 455 -13.93 -10.51 -11.04
CA LEU A 455 -15.35 -10.90 -11.18
C LEU A 455 -15.47 -12.31 -11.79
N ARG A 456 -14.70 -12.59 -12.85
CA ARG A 456 -14.64 -13.93 -13.45
C ARG A 456 -14.20 -14.97 -12.44
N GLU A 457 -13.16 -14.68 -11.66
CA GLU A 457 -12.65 -15.62 -10.65
C GLU A 457 -13.66 -15.87 -9.53
N LEU A 458 -14.47 -14.88 -9.13
CA LEU A 458 -15.59 -15.11 -8.21
C LEU A 458 -16.61 -16.11 -8.81
N VAL A 459 -17.01 -15.92 -10.06
CA VAL A 459 -17.98 -16.79 -10.74
C VAL A 459 -17.45 -18.22 -10.90
N VAL A 460 -16.26 -18.38 -11.49
CA VAL A 460 -15.64 -19.69 -11.75
C VAL A 460 -15.28 -20.41 -10.45
N SER A 461 -15.01 -19.69 -9.37
CA SER A 461 -14.74 -20.31 -8.07
C SER A 461 -15.89 -21.16 -7.58
N VAL A 462 -17.15 -20.81 -7.88
CA VAL A 462 -18.32 -21.49 -7.31
C VAL A 462 -18.49 -22.90 -7.88
N HIS A 463 -18.30 -23.04 -9.20
CA HIS A 463 -18.43 -24.29 -9.95
C HIS A 463 -17.14 -24.57 -10.74
N PRO A 464 -16.09 -25.08 -10.09
CA PRO A 464 -14.88 -25.56 -10.77
C PRO A 464 -15.17 -26.58 -11.87
N ALA A 465 -14.24 -26.66 -12.81
CA ALA A 465 -14.26 -27.67 -13.88
C ALA A 465 -14.19 -29.13 -13.36
N ASP A 466 -13.72 -29.35 -12.13
CA ASP A 466 -13.68 -30.67 -11.50
C ASP A 466 -15.03 -31.14 -10.92
N GLY A 467 -16.07 -30.29 -10.99
CA GLY A 467 -17.43 -30.60 -10.54
C GLY A 467 -17.64 -30.51 -9.03
N THR A 468 -16.63 -30.12 -8.24
CA THR A 468 -16.79 -29.93 -6.80
C THR A 468 -17.51 -28.61 -6.50
N VAL A 469 -18.46 -28.56 -5.57
CA VAL A 469 -19.07 -27.27 -5.20
C VAL A 469 -18.16 -26.55 -4.20
N PHE A 470 -17.83 -25.30 -4.48
CA PHE A 470 -17.03 -24.50 -3.56
C PHE A 470 -17.78 -24.24 -2.26
N ARG A 471 -17.14 -24.56 -1.12
CA ARG A 471 -17.77 -24.47 0.21
C ARG A 471 -18.26 -23.05 0.56
N TRP A 472 -17.79 -22.02 -0.14
CA TRP A 472 -18.17 -20.62 0.06
C TRP A 472 -19.02 -20.04 -1.08
N ALA A 473 -19.72 -20.88 -1.85
CA ALA A 473 -20.66 -20.46 -2.89
C ALA A 473 -21.66 -19.39 -2.42
N ARG A 474 -22.26 -19.60 -1.25
CA ARG A 474 -23.24 -18.66 -0.67
C ARG A 474 -22.63 -17.27 -0.35
N PRO A 475 -21.48 -17.17 0.33
CA PRO A 475 -20.75 -15.90 0.45
C PRO A 475 -20.48 -15.20 -0.88
N VAL A 476 -20.08 -15.94 -1.94
CA VAL A 476 -19.83 -15.35 -3.26
C VAL A 476 -21.11 -14.73 -3.84
N ARG A 477 -22.26 -15.43 -3.78
CA ARG A 477 -23.56 -14.88 -4.21
C ARG A 477 -23.91 -13.60 -3.46
N HIS A 478 -23.67 -13.58 -2.15
CA HIS A 478 -23.92 -12.39 -1.33
C HIS A 478 -22.95 -11.23 -1.65
N ALA A 479 -21.68 -11.52 -1.94
CA ALA A 479 -20.68 -10.52 -2.30
C ALA A 479 -21.03 -9.86 -3.64
N LEU A 480 -21.35 -10.63 -4.69
CA LEU A 480 -21.74 -10.07 -6.00
C LEU A 480 -23.02 -9.22 -5.92
N ALA A 481 -24.06 -9.72 -5.25
CA ALA A 481 -25.29 -8.94 -5.05
C ALA A 481 -25.05 -7.69 -4.16
N GLY A 482 -24.14 -7.79 -3.18
CA GLY A 482 -23.74 -6.68 -2.32
C GLY A 482 -22.95 -5.60 -3.06
N LEU A 483 -22.01 -5.99 -3.93
CA LEU A 483 -21.26 -5.09 -4.80
C LEU A 483 -22.20 -4.35 -5.75
N LEU A 484 -23.14 -5.06 -6.36
CA LEU A 484 -24.12 -4.46 -7.26
C LEU A 484 -24.98 -3.41 -6.55
N ARG A 485 -25.52 -3.79 -5.39
CA ARG A 485 -26.27 -2.88 -4.52
C ARG A 485 -25.42 -1.65 -4.14
N HIS A 486 -24.17 -1.85 -3.78
CA HIS A 486 -23.25 -0.77 -3.40
C HIS A 486 -23.00 0.21 -4.56
N ASP A 487 -22.81 -0.31 -5.77
CA ASP A 487 -22.70 0.52 -6.98
C ASP A 487 -23.97 1.34 -7.23
N THR A 488 -25.15 0.73 -7.09
CA THR A 488 -26.44 1.43 -7.19
C THR A 488 -26.59 2.53 -6.12
N GLU A 489 -26.22 2.24 -4.87
CA GLU A 489 -26.23 3.22 -3.79
C GLU A 489 -25.30 4.40 -4.09
N ALA A 490 -24.09 4.13 -4.60
CA ALA A 490 -23.10 5.14 -4.93
C ALA A 490 -23.48 5.99 -6.16
N SER A 491 -24.20 5.39 -7.12
CA SER A 491 -24.74 6.06 -8.31
C SER A 491 -25.87 7.05 -7.99
N GLY A 492 -26.58 6.84 -6.87
CA GLY A 492 -27.76 7.62 -6.50
C GLY A 492 -28.95 7.36 -7.42
N ALA A 493 -29.84 8.34 -7.59
CA ALA A 493 -31.06 8.22 -8.41
C ALA A 493 -30.81 8.28 -9.93
N GLN A 494 -29.56 8.16 -10.38
CA GLN A 494 -29.26 8.03 -11.79
C GLN A 494 -29.09 6.57 -12.14
N PRO A 495 -30.13 5.93 -12.72
CA PRO A 495 -29.98 4.58 -13.20
C PRO A 495 -28.87 4.55 -14.25
N TRP A 496 -28.18 3.41 -14.35
CA TRP A 496 -27.40 3.08 -15.54
C TRP A 496 -28.28 3.29 -16.78
N SER A 497 -27.67 3.49 -17.94
CA SER A 497 -28.46 3.59 -19.17
C SER A 497 -29.49 2.45 -19.22
N VAL A 498 -30.79 2.80 -19.15
CA VAL A 498 -31.90 1.84 -19.21
C VAL A 498 -31.85 1.03 -20.52
N TYR A 499 -31.09 1.53 -21.49
CA TYR A 499 -30.88 0.96 -22.82
C TYR A 499 -29.69 -0.02 -22.90
N THR A 500 -28.84 -0.13 -21.88
CA THR A 500 -27.75 -1.12 -21.90
C THR A 500 -28.33 -2.53 -21.80
N ASP A 501 -28.18 -3.33 -22.84
CA ASP A 501 -28.62 -4.73 -22.86
C ASP A 501 -27.63 -5.62 -22.08
N LEU A 502 -28.09 -6.24 -20.99
CA LEU A 502 -27.27 -7.11 -20.13
C LEU A 502 -26.84 -8.41 -20.85
N ASP A 503 -27.49 -8.77 -21.96
CA ASP A 503 -27.07 -9.88 -22.82
C ASP A 503 -26.00 -9.48 -23.83
N GLU A 504 -25.63 -8.20 -23.95
CA GLU A 504 -24.49 -7.74 -24.76
C GLU A 504 -23.23 -7.56 -23.91
N VAL A 505 -23.37 -7.40 -22.59
CA VAL A 505 -22.25 -7.32 -21.64
C VAL A 505 -21.58 -8.69 -21.51
N ARG A 506 -20.25 -8.73 -21.54
CA ARG A 506 -19.46 -9.97 -21.42
C ARG A 506 -18.38 -9.81 -20.36
N VAL A 507 -18.55 -10.44 -19.20
CA VAL A 507 -17.49 -10.50 -18.17
C VAL A 507 -16.38 -11.48 -18.57
N LEU A 508 -16.66 -12.43 -19.48
CA LEU A 508 -15.70 -13.43 -19.95
C LEU A 508 -14.91 -13.01 -21.20
N ASP A 509 -15.25 -11.88 -21.83
CA ASP A 509 -14.60 -11.40 -23.05
C ASP A 509 -13.93 -10.04 -22.82
N ALA A 510 -12.63 -10.09 -22.49
CA ALA A 510 -11.82 -8.90 -22.22
C ALA A 510 -11.61 -8.02 -23.47
N ALA A 511 -11.87 -8.53 -24.68
CA ALA A 511 -11.61 -7.79 -25.93
C ALA A 511 -12.72 -6.79 -26.31
N VAL A 512 -13.89 -6.86 -25.64
CA VAL A 512 -15.07 -6.05 -25.98
C VAL A 512 -15.05 -4.65 -25.31
N PHE A 513 -14.12 -4.40 -24.39
CA PHE A 513 -14.05 -3.15 -23.61
C PHE A 513 -12.92 -2.24 -24.08
N LEU A 514 -13.22 -1.30 -24.98
CA LEU A 514 -12.27 -0.31 -25.50
C LEU A 514 -12.69 1.16 -25.27
N GLY A 515 -13.60 1.41 -24.32
CA GLY A 515 -13.98 2.77 -23.90
C GLY A 515 -13.79 2.96 -22.40
N PRO A 516 -13.58 4.20 -21.89
CA PRO A 516 -13.58 4.46 -20.46
C PRO A 516 -14.95 4.05 -19.90
N VAL A 517 -15.00 2.92 -19.19
CA VAL A 517 -16.25 2.42 -18.62
C VAL A 517 -16.58 3.29 -17.43
N LEU A 518 -17.46 4.25 -17.67
CA LEU A 518 -18.05 5.11 -16.64
C LEU A 518 -19.00 4.32 -15.72
N GLU A 519 -19.44 3.12 -16.11
CA GLU A 519 -20.50 2.36 -15.45
C GLU A 519 -20.02 0.95 -15.06
N THR A 520 -19.58 0.77 -13.80
CA THR A 520 -19.20 -0.56 -13.26
C THR A 520 -20.44 -1.46 -13.05
N GLY A 521 -21.62 -0.86 -12.94
CA GLY A 521 -22.90 -1.53 -12.71
C GLY A 521 -23.26 -2.65 -13.69
N PRO A 522 -23.30 -2.41 -15.03
CA PRO A 522 -23.58 -3.45 -16.00
C PRO A 522 -22.64 -4.67 -15.91
N LEU A 523 -21.35 -4.46 -15.63
CA LEU A 523 -20.39 -5.55 -15.41
C LEU A 523 -20.74 -6.38 -14.17
N LEU A 524 -21.09 -5.72 -13.06
CA LEU A 524 -21.50 -6.38 -11.82
C LEU A 524 -22.84 -7.13 -12.00
N ALA A 525 -23.81 -6.54 -12.71
CA ALA A 525 -25.08 -7.19 -13.04
C ALA A 525 -24.85 -8.44 -13.90
N ARG A 526 -23.94 -8.35 -14.88
CA ARG A 526 -23.56 -9.50 -15.69
C ARG A 526 -22.87 -10.58 -14.87
N ALA A 527 -21.98 -10.25 -13.94
CA ALA A 527 -21.36 -11.22 -13.05
C ALA A 527 -22.40 -11.95 -12.16
N VAL A 528 -23.43 -11.24 -11.68
CA VAL A 528 -24.57 -11.86 -10.95
C VAL A 528 -25.33 -12.84 -11.85
N LEU A 529 -25.60 -12.46 -13.11
CA LEU A 529 -26.28 -13.33 -14.09
C LEU A 529 -25.43 -14.55 -14.46
N ASP A 530 -24.12 -14.39 -14.68
CA ASP A 530 -23.20 -15.46 -15.02
C ASP A 530 -23.08 -16.47 -13.86
N LEU A 531 -23.06 -16.01 -12.61
CA LEU A 531 -23.11 -16.91 -11.46
C LEU A 531 -24.44 -17.67 -11.37
N ALA A 532 -25.57 -16.98 -11.54
CA ALA A 532 -26.89 -17.60 -11.51
C ALA A 532 -27.08 -18.60 -12.67
N ALA A 533 -26.45 -18.34 -13.81
CA ALA A 533 -26.36 -19.23 -14.96
C ALA A 533 -25.55 -20.50 -14.66
N ALA A 534 -24.37 -20.35 -14.06
CA ALA A 534 -23.55 -21.47 -13.61
C ALA A 534 -24.28 -22.32 -12.55
N ASP A 535 -24.95 -21.68 -11.59
CA ASP A 535 -25.80 -22.34 -10.60
C ASP A 535 -26.94 -23.12 -11.26
N ALA A 536 -27.57 -22.57 -12.29
CA ALA A 536 -28.64 -23.25 -13.03
C ALA A 536 -28.12 -24.53 -13.71
N ALA A 537 -26.96 -24.43 -14.37
CA ALA A 537 -26.30 -25.55 -15.04
C ALA A 537 -25.88 -26.65 -14.05
N ALA A 538 -25.52 -26.26 -12.82
CA ALA A 538 -25.22 -27.18 -11.72
C ALA A 538 -26.47 -27.72 -11.00
N GLY A 539 -27.69 -27.37 -11.45
CA GLY A 539 -28.95 -27.87 -10.88
C GLY A 539 -29.35 -27.21 -9.55
N VAL A 540 -28.79 -26.04 -9.20
CA VAL A 540 -29.14 -25.32 -7.98
C VAL A 540 -30.58 -24.79 -8.07
N PRO A 541 -31.43 -25.02 -7.05
CA PRO A 541 -32.83 -24.57 -7.06
C PRO A 541 -32.97 -23.05 -7.26
N LEU A 542 -34.03 -22.61 -7.93
CA LEU A 542 -34.31 -21.19 -8.21
C LEU A 542 -34.30 -20.33 -6.93
N ALA A 543 -34.92 -20.80 -5.85
CA ALA A 543 -34.96 -20.07 -4.58
C ALA A 543 -33.55 -19.84 -3.98
N GLU A 544 -32.63 -20.79 -4.14
CA GLU A 544 -31.26 -20.64 -3.66
C GLU A 544 -30.45 -19.68 -4.53
N ARG A 545 -30.61 -19.76 -5.86
CA ARG A 545 -29.97 -18.83 -6.83
C ARG A 545 -30.31 -17.37 -6.53
N LEU A 546 -31.58 -17.11 -6.22
CA LEU A 546 -32.10 -15.76 -6.01
C LEU A 546 -31.96 -15.27 -4.56
N GLN A 547 -31.46 -16.09 -3.63
CA GLN A 547 -31.49 -15.80 -2.19
C GLN A 547 -30.84 -14.45 -1.81
N ALA A 548 -29.81 -14.02 -2.55
CA ALA A 548 -29.10 -12.78 -2.27
C ALA A 548 -29.72 -11.53 -2.95
N TRP A 549 -30.62 -11.72 -3.91
CA TRP A 549 -31.12 -10.66 -4.79
C TRP A 549 -32.11 -9.68 -4.14
N PRO A 550 -32.87 -10.02 -3.08
CA PRO A 550 -33.69 -9.02 -2.37
C PRO A 550 -32.89 -7.78 -1.93
N LYS A 551 -31.58 -7.92 -1.66
CA LYS A 551 -30.70 -6.79 -1.35
C LYS A 551 -30.59 -5.77 -2.48
N ILE A 552 -30.71 -6.20 -3.73
CA ILE A 552 -30.71 -5.33 -4.91
C ILE A 552 -32.05 -4.60 -4.97
N ALA A 553 -33.17 -5.33 -4.79
CA ALA A 553 -34.51 -4.76 -4.82
C ALA A 553 -34.74 -3.68 -3.74
N GLU A 554 -34.12 -3.83 -2.55
CA GLU A 554 -34.14 -2.82 -1.49
C GLU A 554 -33.59 -1.46 -1.92
N LYS A 555 -32.74 -1.42 -2.96
CA LYS A 555 -32.12 -0.18 -3.47
C LYS A 555 -32.62 0.23 -4.84
N ASP A 556 -32.84 -0.72 -5.73
CA ASP A 556 -33.41 -0.47 -7.04
C ASP A 556 -34.24 -1.67 -7.49
N ALA A 557 -35.57 -1.52 -7.32
CA ALA A 557 -36.54 -2.52 -7.72
C ALA A 557 -36.60 -2.72 -9.25
N ALA A 558 -36.38 -1.65 -10.03
CA ALA A 558 -36.40 -1.73 -11.48
C ALA A 558 -35.20 -2.51 -12.00
N LEU A 559 -34.01 -2.25 -11.46
CA LEU A 559 -32.81 -3.04 -11.73
C LEU A 559 -32.99 -4.52 -11.35
N HIS A 560 -33.50 -4.79 -10.15
CA HIS A 560 -33.79 -6.14 -9.71
C HIS A 560 -34.69 -6.88 -10.71
N ASP A 561 -35.77 -6.23 -11.17
CA ASP A 561 -36.70 -6.81 -12.12
C ASP A 561 -36.06 -7.08 -13.49
N ARG A 562 -35.13 -6.22 -13.95
CA ARG A 562 -34.36 -6.45 -15.18
C ARG A 562 -33.46 -7.68 -15.08
N ILE A 563 -32.71 -7.81 -13.98
CA ILE A 563 -31.82 -8.97 -13.76
C ILE A 563 -32.65 -10.25 -13.65
N LEU A 564 -33.79 -10.18 -12.96
CA LEU A 564 -34.72 -11.29 -12.86
C LEU A 564 -35.32 -11.68 -14.21
N ALA A 565 -35.66 -10.70 -15.04
CA ALA A 565 -36.14 -10.96 -16.39
C ALA A 565 -35.10 -11.66 -17.27
N ALA A 566 -33.85 -11.18 -17.25
CA ALA A 566 -32.75 -11.81 -17.98
C ALA A 566 -32.54 -13.27 -17.52
N HIS A 567 -32.49 -13.51 -16.21
CA HIS A 567 -32.27 -14.85 -15.68
C HIS A 567 -33.40 -15.83 -16.00
N LEU A 568 -34.66 -15.41 -15.81
CA LEU A 568 -35.81 -16.26 -16.09
C LEU A 568 -35.91 -16.57 -17.59
N THR A 569 -35.61 -15.60 -18.45
CA THR A 569 -35.59 -15.78 -19.91
C THR A 569 -34.54 -16.80 -20.34
N ALA A 570 -33.34 -16.76 -19.75
CA ALA A 570 -32.26 -17.67 -20.08
C ALA A 570 -32.51 -19.11 -19.59
N TYR A 571 -33.29 -19.29 -18.52
CA TYR A 571 -33.53 -20.58 -17.87
C TYR A 571 -35.03 -20.86 -17.65
N PRO A 572 -35.81 -21.04 -18.72
CA PRO A 572 -37.20 -21.50 -18.61
C PRO A 572 -37.27 -22.94 -18.07
N PRO A 573 -38.38 -23.34 -17.45
CA PRO A 573 -38.58 -24.71 -16.99
C PRO A 573 -38.56 -25.66 -18.19
N LEU A 574 -37.75 -26.72 -18.12
CA LEU A 574 -37.72 -27.76 -19.14
C LEU A 574 -39.08 -28.45 -19.22
N SER A 575 -39.57 -28.73 -20.44
CA SER A 575 -40.83 -29.44 -20.63
C SER A 575 -40.76 -30.84 -19.99
N GLY A 576 -41.63 -31.13 -19.02
CA GLY A 576 -41.73 -32.45 -18.37
C GLY A 576 -40.98 -32.60 -17.04
N THR A 577 -40.34 -31.55 -16.50
CA THR A 577 -39.78 -31.57 -15.13
C THR A 577 -40.86 -31.55 -14.05
N ASP A 578 -40.48 -31.91 -12.82
CA ASP A 578 -41.34 -31.87 -11.63
C ASP A 578 -42.20 -30.60 -11.57
N ALA A 579 -43.47 -30.76 -11.18
CA ALA A 579 -44.45 -29.67 -11.18
C ALA A 579 -44.07 -28.50 -10.26
N THR A 580 -43.31 -28.76 -9.19
CA THR A 580 -43.00 -27.76 -8.15
C THR A 580 -41.97 -26.71 -8.60
N PRO A 581 -40.77 -27.07 -9.12
CA PRO A 581 -39.84 -26.08 -9.68
C PRO A 581 -40.43 -25.27 -10.83
N ALA A 582 -41.17 -25.92 -11.73
CA ALA A 582 -41.84 -25.25 -12.84
C ALA A 582 -42.90 -24.26 -12.34
N GLY A 583 -43.67 -24.63 -11.30
CA GLY A 583 -44.64 -23.74 -10.67
C GLY A 583 -44.02 -22.48 -10.07
N GLN A 584 -42.90 -22.62 -9.34
CA GLN A 584 -42.18 -21.48 -8.76
C GLN A 584 -41.65 -20.51 -9.82
N TRP A 585 -41.08 -21.05 -10.91
CA TRP A 585 -40.63 -20.23 -12.02
C TRP A 585 -41.79 -19.45 -12.64
N TRP A 586 -42.93 -20.11 -12.91
CA TRP A 586 -44.08 -19.47 -13.53
C TRP A 586 -44.68 -18.35 -12.68
N GLU A 587 -44.86 -18.55 -11.38
CA GLU A 587 -45.36 -17.48 -10.51
C GLU A 587 -44.45 -16.26 -10.54
N LEU A 588 -43.14 -16.49 -10.45
CA LEU A 588 -42.15 -15.42 -10.43
C LEU A 588 -42.05 -14.70 -11.78
N ALA A 589 -42.08 -15.43 -12.90
CA ALA A 589 -42.05 -14.86 -14.25
C ALA A 589 -43.28 -13.98 -14.52
N VAL A 590 -44.48 -14.45 -14.18
CA VAL A 590 -45.71 -13.66 -14.36
C VAL A 590 -45.70 -12.41 -13.49
N GLU A 591 -45.27 -12.52 -12.23
CA GLU A 591 -45.17 -11.35 -11.34
C GLU A 591 -44.18 -10.30 -11.89
N THR A 592 -43.03 -10.77 -12.38
CA THR A 592 -41.98 -9.90 -12.92
C THR A 592 -42.43 -9.22 -14.22
N VAL A 593 -43.09 -9.94 -15.14
CA VAL A 593 -43.66 -9.35 -16.37
C VAL A 593 -44.64 -8.23 -16.03
N VAL A 594 -45.52 -8.43 -15.06
CA VAL A 594 -46.49 -7.41 -14.64
C VAL A 594 -45.79 -6.15 -14.13
N ARG A 595 -44.75 -6.29 -13.31
CA ARG A 595 -43.97 -5.14 -12.81
C ARG A 595 -43.19 -4.44 -13.93
N LEU A 596 -42.59 -5.19 -14.84
CA LEU A 596 -41.83 -4.61 -15.97
C LEU A 596 -42.72 -3.85 -16.95
N LEU A 597 -43.91 -4.38 -17.27
CA LEU A 597 -44.86 -3.73 -18.18
C LEU A 597 -45.44 -2.43 -17.61
N ALA A 598 -45.42 -2.25 -16.28
CA ALA A 598 -45.82 -1.01 -15.62
C ALA A 598 -44.73 0.08 -15.65
N ASN A 599 -43.53 -0.23 -16.16
CA ASN A 599 -42.36 0.65 -16.18
C ASN A 599 -41.85 0.86 -17.62
N PRO A 600 -40.92 1.82 -17.85
CA PRO A 600 -40.29 1.99 -19.15
C PRO A 600 -39.72 0.68 -19.71
N PRO A 601 -39.87 0.41 -21.02
CA PRO A 601 -39.46 -0.86 -21.60
C PRO A 601 -37.94 -1.06 -21.51
N THR A 602 -37.55 -2.30 -21.26
CA THR A 602 -36.14 -2.74 -21.20
C THR A 602 -35.96 -3.94 -22.13
N PRO A 603 -34.76 -4.15 -22.71
CA PRO A 603 -34.49 -5.31 -23.56
C PRO A 603 -34.81 -6.64 -22.85
N GLU A 604 -34.40 -6.76 -21.58
CA GLU A 604 -34.62 -7.97 -20.78
C GLU A 604 -36.11 -8.21 -20.51
N GLY A 605 -36.85 -7.14 -20.20
CA GLY A 605 -38.29 -7.23 -19.94
C GLY A 605 -39.10 -7.58 -21.17
N ALA A 606 -38.72 -7.05 -22.34
CA ALA A 606 -39.35 -7.40 -23.62
C ALA A 606 -39.15 -8.88 -23.96
N ARG A 607 -37.93 -9.41 -23.76
CA ARG A 607 -37.64 -10.84 -23.99
C ARG A 607 -38.41 -11.76 -23.04
N LEU A 608 -38.48 -11.42 -21.75
CA LEU A 608 -39.28 -12.22 -20.80
C LEU A 608 -40.77 -12.17 -21.13
N ALA A 609 -41.30 -10.99 -21.45
CA ALA A 609 -42.71 -10.84 -21.79
C ALA A 609 -43.08 -11.66 -23.04
N ALA A 610 -42.26 -11.62 -24.09
CA ALA A 610 -42.44 -12.45 -25.28
C ALA A 610 -42.43 -13.94 -24.94
N LEU A 611 -41.41 -14.41 -24.20
CA LEU A 611 -41.32 -15.80 -23.78
C LEU A 611 -42.55 -16.26 -22.98
N VAL A 612 -42.93 -15.49 -21.96
CA VAL A 612 -44.07 -15.79 -21.08
C VAL A 612 -45.38 -15.86 -21.86
N LEU A 613 -45.60 -14.97 -22.83
CA LEU A 613 -46.79 -14.96 -23.67
C LEU A 613 -46.81 -16.15 -24.64
N ASP A 614 -45.68 -16.48 -25.25
CA ASP A 614 -45.56 -17.53 -26.26
C ASP A 614 -45.63 -18.93 -25.65
N THR A 615 -45.11 -19.12 -24.43
CA THR A 615 -45.02 -20.44 -23.80
C THR A 615 -46.00 -20.65 -22.64
N CYS A 616 -46.95 -19.73 -22.43
CA CYS A 616 -47.91 -19.82 -21.33
C CYS A 616 -48.76 -21.10 -21.42
N PRO A 617 -48.78 -21.96 -20.38
CA PRO A 617 -49.67 -23.11 -20.34
C PRO A 617 -51.13 -22.67 -20.44
N PRO A 618 -51.99 -23.38 -21.19
CA PRO A 618 -53.41 -23.00 -21.35
C PRO A 618 -54.15 -22.82 -20.02
N SER A 619 -53.77 -23.58 -18.99
CA SER A 619 -54.34 -23.48 -17.63
C SER A 619 -54.02 -22.16 -16.92
N ARG A 620 -53.00 -21.42 -17.36
CA ARG A 620 -52.54 -20.16 -16.75
C ARG A 620 -52.88 -18.91 -17.58
N THR A 621 -53.22 -19.06 -18.86
CA THR A 621 -53.45 -17.95 -19.80
C THR A 621 -54.48 -16.94 -19.31
N GLY A 622 -55.61 -17.40 -18.77
CA GLY A 622 -56.67 -16.49 -18.26
C GLY A 622 -56.18 -15.61 -17.10
N SER A 623 -55.46 -16.21 -16.14
CA SER A 623 -54.87 -15.48 -15.01
C SER A 623 -53.78 -14.52 -15.47
N LEU A 624 -52.92 -14.93 -16.41
CA LEU A 624 -51.89 -14.08 -17.01
C LEU A 624 -52.49 -12.84 -17.66
N GLN A 625 -53.49 -13.00 -18.54
CA GLN A 625 -54.15 -11.89 -19.22
C GLN A 625 -54.80 -10.93 -18.23
N GLN A 626 -55.45 -11.45 -17.18
CA GLN A 626 -56.05 -10.63 -16.13
C GLN A 626 -54.99 -9.78 -15.40
N ARG A 627 -53.86 -10.39 -15.01
CA ARG A 627 -52.78 -9.71 -14.30
C ARG A 627 -52.06 -8.68 -15.19
N ILE A 628 -51.82 -8.99 -16.46
CA ILE A 628 -51.22 -8.04 -17.42
C ILE A 628 -52.13 -6.83 -17.63
N ARG A 629 -53.43 -7.03 -17.84
CA ARG A 629 -54.39 -5.92 -17.96
C ARG A 629 -54.42 -5.05 -16.70
N ALA A 630 -54.34 -5.66 -15.53
CA ALA A 630 -54.27 -4.92 -14.28
C ALA A 630 -52.96 -4.11 -14.16
N GLY A 631 -51.82 -4.67 -14.59
CA GLY A 631 -50.52 -3.99 -14.54
C GLY A 631 -50.35 -2.84 -15.54
N LEU A 632 -50.85 -3.01 -16.76
CA LEU A 632 -50.81 -1.97 -17.81
C LEU A 632 -51.75 -0.79 -17.51
N GLY A 633 -52.72 -0.99 -16.63
CA GLY A 633 -53.75 0.01 -16.35
C GLY A 633 -54.74 0.17 -17.50
N PRO A 634 -55.59 1.22 -17.45
CA PRO A 634 -56.54 1.48 -18.52
C PRO A 634 -55.81 1.84 -19.82
N PRO A 635 -56.35 1.43 -20.98
CA PRO A 635 -55.75 1.80 -22.26
C PRO A 635 -55.68 3.33 -22.38
N PRO A 636 -54.62 3.90 -22.99
CA PRO A 636 -54.53 5.33 -23.22
C PRO A 636 -55.71 5.79 -24.09
N SER A 637 -56.23 6.99 -23.81
CA SER A 637 -57.29 7.58 -24.63
C SER A 637 -56.76 7.91 -26.02
N THR A 638 -57.64 7.96 -27.02
CA THR A 638 -57.28 8.33 -28.40
C THR A 638 -56.48 9.65 -28.43
N ALA A 639 -56.91 10.65 -27.65
CA ALA A 639 -56.23 11.93 -27.53
C ALA A 639 -54.80 11.83 -26.94
N ALA A 640 -54.54 10.89 -26.04
CA ALA A 640 -53.20 10.65 -25.50
C ALA A 640 -52.29 9.93 -26.53
N ILE A 641 -52.87 9.06 -27.35
CA ILE A 641 -52.16 8.39 -28.45
C ILE A 641 -51.79 9.43 -29.53
N ASP A 642 -52.72 10.29 -29.92
CA ASP A 642 -52.52 11.33 -30.94
C ASP A 642 -51.45 12.37 -30.55
N GLN A 643 -51.19 12.56 -29.24
CA GLN A 643 -50.11 13.42 -28.73
C GLN A 643 -48.73 12.77 -28.76
N LEU A 644 -48.65 11.43 -28.78
CA LEU A 644 -47.41 10.67 -28.76
C LEU A 644 -46.95 10.25 -30.16
N LEU A 645 -47.88 10.15 -31.11
CA LEU A 645 -47.56 9.92 -32.50
C LEU A 645 -46.96 11.21 -33.11
N PRO A 646 -45.89 11.11 -33.92
CA PRO A 646 -45.41 12.27 -34.67
C PRO A 646 -46.58 12.84 -35.50
N PRO A 647 -46.72 14.17 -35.60
CA PRO A 647 -47.79 14.77 -36.38
C PRO A 647 -47.75 14.19 -37.78
N ASP A 648 -48.93 13.75 -38.25
CA ASP A 648 -49.09 13.15 -39.58
C ASP A 648 -48.36 14.04 -40.59
N PRO A 649 -47.34 13.53 -41.32
CA PRO A 649 -46.69 14.32 -42.34
C PRO A 649 -47.78 14.64 -43.35
N GLY A 650 -48.29 15.87 -43.27
CA GLY A 650 -49.41 16.32 -44.08
C GLY A 650 -49.17 16.01 -45.57
N PRO A 651 -50.22 15.95 -46.38
CA PRO A 651 -50.08 15.66 -47.80
C PRO A 651 -48.99 16.56 -48.41
N PRO A 652 -48.11 16.00 -49.25
CA PRO A 652 -46.98 16.74 -49.79
C PRO A 652 -47.48 18.04 -50.41
N ASP A 653 -46.88 19.15 -49.98
CA ASP A 653 -47.20 20.49 -50.45
C ASP A 653 -47.20 20.47 -52.00
N PRO A 654 -48.31 20.81 -52.68
CA PRO A 654 -48.29 20.90 -54.12
C PRO A 654 -47.30 22.02 -54.47
N GLY A 655 -46.13 21.62 -54.93
CA GLY A 655 -45.03 22.53 -55.26
C GLY A 655 -45.52 23.68 -56.15
N PRO A 656 -44.86 24.85 -56.06
CA PRO A 656 -45.29 26.03 -56.79
C PRO A 656 -45.28 25.78 -58.30
N PRO A 657 -46.22 26.39 -59.06
CA PRO A 657 -46.39 26.16 -60.49
C PRO A 657 -45.20 26.58 -61.34
#